data_AF-A0AAW1TWR3-F1
#
_entry.id   AF-A0AAW1TWR3-F1
#
_cell.length_a   1.000
_cell.length_b   1.000
_cell.length_c   1.000
_cell.angle_alpha   90.00
_cell.angle_beta   90.00
_cell.angle_gamma   90.00
#
_symmetry.space_group_name_H-M   'P 1'
#
loop_
_entity.id
_entity.type
_entity.pdbx_description
1 polymer ?
#
loop_
_entity_poly.entity_id
_entity_poly.type
_entity_poly.pdbx_seq_one_letter_code
_entity_poly.pdbx_strand_id
1 'polypeptide(L)'
;MLAEISWTDKHFLRTLAEEKLCTQFGALKGIISGENIQETEVNMACTKNRCNGRLESQELMRYLTLFVYTENGHILYFGVKSKQNGCQRYKFGYVLMHSGIVHPLQNTDLEIDILEKYMSDLISIQVNVNNQLLKISLSMKRNETVKFINNDCFGYKSENIPAEGNVNGHKAKAILFHWHSYEGSNLERLSPVLSHLRIEKCPEIYVTKIGSEESKIMELAGGKGSSLGLMKSLNNEEICIPDGFIITSYAFQQQIDSNSQLKQALLKLEDIAFGKMTENLENACMVTEELFGEQIITPIVEEAIQEAVMDFTKSIEEKIIPYLRVAVRSSAIYEDSEGFSSAGQNQTFLGCQTSDVLFKKICRCWGSLFSYQSVIYRRQHGLPIKTSMAVVVQIMIPAEVAGVLFTCHPSTMNPSQMMITSNFGLGETVVSGQVEPDTIIISKSFDGEIRFHSYCIGSKKYTICLEENGMFKKELSSEKSKCQSLSEKNVLKLAKVGVILEKAFGGPRDIEWAIFEVRTFYILQSRAITTFNQWTDYELLHEFDTPHLSNDTFYTRANIGEVLPFALTPLSQSTVVDGTEKGYQICVFGKYNPFASLSIVFSHHYGMIDILGGLYSKPRRKVEIASTMIDLAVFGHPVLDDDLNAKAIARYGILSTKELTAAHYSDLALILSTCDDVISAEVPTRLAEIVEVLRNNNLSEKFTFVDPVEGVAWLRCNCKSAYELFQDFITVHGHRLLGEFELSLNSWEMDPSAVIKMIQVNCKVSKTVRKFKDIETNIIDKLVCPEKFVTKKILSYLIDKYRSAVGNREKSKSALVKLMNKLRIAYRSLAVEMTRQGFIPAESLIFHLTHNEIKEVIHRKNPSLVMKAAKRQKLYPSWNKLKFPEIISGMPIPDVENEANFVISDTDVCINGTVVCFGEVFARACVISSLDEINELEEGDILITISTDIGWSPYFPILSGIVTELGGLMSHGAVVAREYGLPCIVGAKNATRVLRTGNRVFLSGKLGTLRLLQN
;
A
#
# COMPACT_ATOMS: atom_id res chain seq x y z
N MET A 1 41.03 7.40 -21.44
CA MET A 1 39.94 7.34 -22.44
C MET A 1 38.56 7.24 -21.75
N LEU A 2 38.38 7.87 -20.58
CA LEU A 2 37.09 8.04 -19.88
C LEU A 2 36.97 9.52 -19.48
N ALA A 3 37.07 10.38 -20.49
CA ALA A 3 36.71 11.79 -20.36
C ALA A 3 35.19 11.90 -20.54
N GLU A 4 34.53 12.66 -19.67
CA GLU A 4 33.12 13.10 -19.82
C GLU A 4 32.15 12.05 -20.38
N ILE A 5 31.90 10.96 -19.64
CA ILE A 5 30.68 10.19 -19.91
C ILE A 5 29.52 10.97 -19.31
N SER A 6 28.84 11.78 -20.15
CA SER A 6 27.50 12.26 -19.85
C SER A 6 26.62 11.03 -19.64
N TRP A 7 26.19 10.78 -18.41
CA TRP A 7 25.23 9.71 -18.13
C TRP A 7 23.93 10.09 -18.83
N THR A 8 23.68 9.50 -20.01
CA THR A 8 22.37 9.63 -20.66
C THR A 8 21.33 8.94 -19.78
N ASP A 9 20.19 9.58 -19.56
CA ASP A 9 19.02 9.11 -18.80
C ASP A 9 18.84 7.59 -18.78
N LYS A 10 18.95 6.93 -19.94
CA LYS A 10 18.77 5.47 -20.07
C LYS A 10 19.67 4.63 -19.17
N HIS A 11 20.91 5.05 -18.85
CA HIS A 11 21.82 4.26 -18.02
C HIS A 11 21.50 4.45 -16.54
N PHE A 12 21.40 5.69 -16.06
CA PHE A 12 21.01 6.02 -14.68
C PHE A 12 19.61 5.49 -14.32
N LEU A 13 18.67 5.57 -15.26
CA LEU A 13 17.30 5.10 -15.05
C LEU A 13 17.18 3.58 -15.19
N ARG A 14 18.03 2.94 -16.01
CA ARG A 14 18.27 1.49 -15.88
C ARG A 14 18.82 1.15 -14.52
N THR A 15 19.79 1.89 -14.00
CA THR A 15 20.35 1.65 -12.66
C THR A 15 19.27 1.84 -11.56
N LEU A 16 18.43 2.87 -11.65
CA LEU A 16 17.29 3.06 -10.73
C LEU A 16 16.25 1.93 -10.81
N ALA A 17 15.91 1.48 -12.03
CA ALA A 17 14.90 0.45 -12.28
C ALA A 17 15.42 -1.00 -12.11
N GLU A 18 16.69 -1.26 -12.42
CA GLU A 18 17.34 -2.59 -12.40
C GLU A 18 18.14 -2.82 -11.11
N GLU A 19 18.78 -1.80 -10.51
CA GLU A 19 19.56 -1.94 -9.26
C GLU A 19 18.76 -1.66 -7.98
N LYS A 20 17.43 -1.52 -8.06
CA LYS A 20 16.51 -1.52 -6.91
C LYS A 20 16.85 -0.45 -5.86
N LEU A 21 17.35 0.69 -6.32
CA LEU A 21 17.69 1.78 -5.43
C LEU A 21 16.36 2.32 -4.85
N CYS A 22 15.35 2.69 -5.62
CA CYS A 22 14.13 3.29 -5.03
C CYS A 22 13.17 2.28 -4.39
N THR A 23 12.67 2.58 -3.18
CA THR A 23 11.65 1.77 -2.48
C THR A 23 10.25 2.36 -2.55
N GLN A 24 10.12 3.64 -2.86
CA GLN A 24 8.87 4.36 -3.06
C GLN A 24 9.09 5.39 -4.17
N PHE A 25 8.11 5.51 -5.07
CA PHE A 25 8.04 6.55 -6.09
C PHE A 25 6.68 7.22 -5.91
N GLY A 26 6.65 8.47 -5.43
CA GLY A 26 5.39 9.18 -5.21
C GLY A 26 5.50 10.37 -4.28
N ALA A 27 4.41 10.74 -3.61
CA ALA A 27 4.35 11.90 -2.73
C ALA A 27 4.71 11.53 -1.28
N LEU A 28 5.60 12.29 -0.65
CA LEU A 28 5.75 12.31 0.81
C LEU A 28 5.17 13.59 1.38
N LYS A 29 4.35 13.44 2.42
CA LYS A 29 3.87 14.53 3.27
C LYS A 29 4.96 14.89 4.28
N GLY A 30 5.44 16.12 4.23
CA GLY A 30 6.27 16.74 5.25
C GLY A 30 5.51 17.84 5.95
N ILE A 31 5.84 18.11 7.21
CA ILE A 31 5.38 19.30 7.93
C ILE A 31 6.61 20.16 8.16
N ILE A 32 6.56 21.40 7.70
CA ILE A 32 7.58 22.41 8.01
C ILE A 32 7.05 23.24 9.18
N SER A 33 7.78 23.26 10.29
CA SER A 33 7.51 24.11 11.44
C SER A 33 8.80 24.72 11.98
N GLY A 34 8.68 25.87 12.64
CA GLY A 34 9.81 26.59 13.23
C GLY A 34 9.33 27.74 14.11
N GLU A 35 10.22 28.35 14.89
CA GLU A 35 9.87 29.41 15.86
C GLU A 35 9.10 30.60 15.25
N ASN A 36 9.19 30.80 13.92
CA ASN A 36 8.43 31.81 13.16
C ASN A 36 7.73 31.24 11.91
N ILE A 37 7.54 29.92 11.81
CA ILE A 37 6.91 29.26 10.66
C ILE A 37 5.69 28.50 11.18
N GLN A 38 4.49 28.91 10.76
CA GLN A 38 3.27 28.11 10.98
C GLN A 38 3.45 26.73 10.37
N GLU A 39 3.03 25.70 11.09
CA GLU A 39 2.99 24.32 10.60
C GLU A 39 2.36 24.28 9.21
N THR A 40 3.21 24.12 8.21
CA THR A 40 2.80 24.09 6.81
C THR A 40 3.09 22.72 6.28
N GLU A 41 2.03 22.04 5.87
CA GLU A 41 2.11 20.75 5.22
C GLU A 41 2.62 20.92 3.78
N VAL A 42 3.65 20.17 3.42
CA VAL A 42 4.27 20.18 2.09
C VAL A 42 4.27 18.76 1.54
N ASN A 43 3.67 18.57 0.37
CA ASN A 43 3.75 17.32 -0.37
C ASN A 43 4.90 17.41 -1.36
N MET A 44 5.94 16.59 -1.14
CA MET A 44 7.11 16.55 -2.02
C MET A 44 7.01 15.34 -2.95
N ALA A 45 7.15 15.59 -4.25
CA ALA A 45 7.50 14.54 -5.20
C ALA A 45 8.83 13.92 -4.77
N CYS A 46 8.84 12.65 -4.41
CA CYS A 46 10.02 12.00 -3.89
C CYS A 46 10.22 10.61 -4.48
N THR A 47 11.49 10.25 -4.56
CA THR A 47 11.91 8.86 -4.61
C THR A 47 12.40 8.51 -3.20
N LYS A 48 11.53 7.99 -2.32
CA LYS A 48 12.03 7.46 -1.04
C LYS A 48 12.78 6.18 -1.35
N ASN A 49 14.08 6.26 -1.15
CA ASN A 49 14.99 5.16 -1.40
C ASN A 49 15.48 4.65 -0.04
N ARG A 50 14.85 3.58 0.46
CA ARG A 50 15.27 2.86 1.67
C ARG A 50 16.42 1.87 1.39
N CYS A 51 16.89 1.74 0.15
CA CYS A 51 18.02 0.88 -0.24
C CYS A 51 19.36 1.64 -0.34
N ASN A 52 19.31 2.98 -0.37
CA ASN A 52 20.48 3.82 -0.50
C ASN A 52 21.33 3.67 0.75
N GLY A 53 22.53 3.16 0.54
CA GLY A 53 23.53 3.00 1.59
C GLY A 53 24.12 1.60 1.64
N ARG A 54 23.37 0.52 1.42
CA ARG A 54 23.95 -0.81 1.75
C ARG A 54 25.04 -1.28 0.79
N LEU A 55 25.00 -0.85 -0.47
CA LEU A 55 25.92 -1.33 -1.53
C LEU A 55 26.95 -0.27 -2.00
N GLU A 56 26.64 1.03 -1.94
CA GLU A 56 27.53 2.11 -2.47
C GLU A 56 28.20 2.97 -1.38
N SER A 57 27.82 2.84 -0.11
CA SER A 57 28.25 3.74 0.97
C SER A 57 29.74 3.70 1.31
N GLN A 58 30.47 2.65 0.93
CA GLN A 58 31.90 2.57 1.21
C GLN A 58 32.74 3.37 0.21
N GLU A 59 32.19 3.65 -0.98
CA GLU A 59 32.91 4.35 -2.03
C GLU A 59 32.53 5.83 -2.17
N LEU A 60 31.41 6.26 -1.59
CA LEU A 60 30.90 7.62 -1.75
C LEU A 60 31.70 8.61 -0.86
N MET A 61 32.20 9.71 -1.42
CA MET A 61 32.90 10.75 -0.65
C MET A 61 31.98 11.93 -0.38
N ARG A 62 31.25 12.38 -1.40
CA ARG A 62 30.37 13.53 -1.32
C ARG A 62 29.18 13.30 -2.25
N TYR A 63 28.01 13.73 -1.82
CA TYR A 63 26.78 13.68 -2.59
C TYR A 63 25.97 14.94 -2.35
N LEU A 64 25.74 15.70 -3.41
CA LEU A 64 24.95 16.92 -3.39
C LEU A 64 23.72 16.67 -4.24
N THR A 65 22.55 16.96 -3.70
CA THR A 65 21.31 16.96 -4.44
C THR A 65 20.58 18.28 -4.24
N LEU A 66 20.37 19.00 -5.32
CA LEU A 66 19.60 20.23 -5.34
C LEU A 66 18.24 19.96 -5.95
N PHE A 67 17.19 20.19 -5.18
CA PHE A 67 15.82 20.24 -5.66
C PHE A 67 15.38 21.70 -5.74
N VAL A 68 14.93 22.12 -6.92
CA VAL A 68 14.37 23.46 -7.13
C VAL A 68 12.97 23.32 -7.66
N TYR A 69 12.03 23.96 -6.99
CA TYR A 69 10.66 24.14 -7.41
C TYR A 69 10.44 25.60 -7.81
N THR A 70 9.90 25.82 -8.99
CA THR A 70 9.63 27.16 -9.51
C THR A 70 8.14 27.47 -9.44
N GLU A 71 7.76 28.75 -9.31
CA GLU A 71 6.35 29.18 -9.21
C GLU A 71 5.52 28.78 -10.44
N ASN A 72 6.15 28.61 -11.59
CA ASN A 72 5.53 28.16 -12.83
C ASN A 72 5.55 26.62 -12.99
N GLY A 73 5.96 25.88 -11.96
CA GLY A 73 5.81 24.41 -11.88
C GLY A 73 6.94 23.59 -12.49
N HIS A 74 8.09 24.17 -12.86
CA HIS A 74 9.28 23.35 -13.17
C HIS A 74 9.85 22.75 -11.89
N ILE A 75 10.19 21.47 -11.96
CA ILE A 75 10.95 20.75 -10.94
C ILE A 75 12.32 20.45 -11.53
N LEU A 76 13.34 21.04 -10.92
CA LEU A 76 14.72 20.80 -11.30
C LEU A 76 15.36 19.91 -10.24
N TYR A 77 15.91 18.78 -10.68
CA TYR A 77 16.61 17.84 -9.84
C TYR A 77 18.03 17.69 -10.35
N PHE A 78 19.02 18.09 -9.57
CA PHE A 78 20.42 17.96 -9.92
C PHE A 78 21.19 17.26 -8.83
N GLY A 79 21.96 16.25 -9.21
CA GLY A 79 22.80 15.46 -8.34
C GLY A 79 24.27 15.55 -8.76
N VAL A 80 25.17 15.71 -7.80
CA VAL A 80 26.61 15.56 -7.98
C VAL A 80 27.13 14.54 -6.98
N LYS A 81 27.71 13.43 -7.46
CA LYS A 81 28.38 12.40 -6.63
C LYS A 81 29.89 12.46 -6.85
N SER A 82 30.65 12.27 -5.77
CA SER A 82 32.10 12.05 -5.79
C SER A 82 32.43 10.73 -5.10
N LYS A 83 33.38 9.95 -5.62
CA LYS A 83 33.81 8.66 -5.05
C LYS A 83 35.28 8.68 -4.56
N GLN A 84 35.66 7.75 -3.68
CA GLN A 84 37.02 7.62 -3.10
C GLN A 84 38.09 7.25 -4.14
N ASN A 85 37.82 6.26 -5.00
CA ASN A 85 38.83 5.65 -5.87
C ASN A 85 38.80 6.15 -7.34
N GLY A 86 38.67 7.47 -7.54
CA GLY A 86 38.85 8.08 -8.87
C GLY A 86 38.42 9.54 -8.99
N CYS A 87 38.97 10.27 -9.98
CA CYS A 87 38.55 11.62 -10.38
C CYS A 87 37.21 11.64 -11.15
N GLN A 88 36.20 10.88 -10.73
CA GLN A 88 34.89 10.90 -11.39
C GLN A 88 33.87 11.63 -10.50
N ARG A 89 33.71 12.93 -10.76
CA ARG A 89 32.55 13.72 -10.31
C ARG A 89 31.39 13.38 -11.25
N TYR A 90 30.44 12.59 -10.79
CA TYR A 90 29.25 12.27 -11.58
C TYR A 90 28.23 13.39 -11.41
N LYS A 91 27.91 14.06 -12.51
CA LYS A 91 26.80 15.01 -12.57
C LYS A 91 25.62 14.29 -13.23
N PHE A 92 24.46 14.36 -12.62
CA PHE A 92 23.24 13.82 -13.16
C PHE A 92 22.08 14.72 -12.75
N GLY A 93 20.95 14.53 -13.41
CA GLY A 93 19.78 15.33 -13.12
C GLY A 93 18.91 15.49 -14.33
N TYR A 94 17.79 16.14 -14.10
CA TYR A 94 16.83 16.45 -15.12
C TYR A 94 16.06 17.69 -14.72
N VAL A 95 15.44 18.31 -15.72
CA VAL A 95 14.40 19.30 -15.50
C VAL A 95 13.12 18.72 -15.99
N LEU A 96 12.19 18.56 -15.05
CA LEU A 96 10.82 18.26 -15.34
C LEU A 96 10.12 19.59 -15.57
N MET A 97 9.82 19.84 -16.85
CA MET A 97 9.15 21.07 -17.24
C MET A 97 7.71 21.06 -16.74
N HIS A 98 7.11 22.24 -16.57
CA HIS A 98 5.67 22.36 -16.26
C HIS A 98 4.77 21.62 -17.28
N SER A 99 5.27 21.40 -18.50
CA SER A 99 4.62 20.62 -19.55
C SER A 99 4.63 19.10 -19.29
N GLY A 100 5.26 18.64 -18.20
CA GLY A 100 5.50 17.23 -17.90
C GLY A 100 6.69 16.63 -18.66
N ILE A 101 7.27 17.36 -19.61
CA ILE A 101 8.42 16.88 -20.38
C ILE A 101 9.66 16.89 -19.49
N VAL A 102 10.25 15.72 -19.31
CA VAL A 102 11.56 15.57 -18.68
C VAL A 102 12.63 15.83 -19.74
N HIS A 103 13.51 16.78 -19.44
CA HIS A 103 14.72 17.00 -20.20
C HIS A 103 15.94 16.61 -19.36
N PRO A 104 16.78 15.69 -19.84
CA PRO A 104 18.01 15.34 -19.15
C PRO A 104 18.92 16.55 -19.05
N LEU A 105 19.68 16.57 -17.95
CA LEU A 105 20.81 17.44 -17.81
C LEU A 105 21.83 17.17 -18.93
N GLN A 106 22.06 18.16 -19.80
CA GLN A 106 23.10 18.05 -20.84
C GLN A 106 24.45 18.53 -20.30
N ASN A 107 24.45 19.64 -19.56
CA ASN A 107 25.63 20.17 -18.90
C ASN A 107 25.21 21.05 -17.71
N THR A 108 26.08 21.18 -16.71
CA THR A 108 25.90 22.12 -15.60
C THR A 108 27.24 22.55 -15.04
N ASP A 109 27.34 23.83 -14.69
CA ASP A 109 28.45 24.36 -13.90
C ASP A 109 28.32 24.03 -12.41
N LEU A 110 27.26 23.32 -11.97
CA LEU A 110 27.12 22.81 -10.61
C LEU A 110 28.29 21.88 -10.26
N GLU A 111 29.14 22.32 -9.34
CA GLU A 111 30.19 21.50 -8.75
C GLU A 111 29.99 21.41 -7.24
N ILE A 112 30.46 20.31 -6.65
CA ILE A 112 30.35 20.10 -5.20
C ILE A 112 31.16 21.14 -4.42
N ASP A 113 32.28 21.61 -5.00
CA ASP A 113 33.14 22.64 -4.43
C ASP A 113 32.49 24.03 -4.43
N ILE A 114 31.43 24.26 -5.22
CA ILE A 114 30.71 25.55 -5.22
C ILE A 114 30.08 25.81 -3.85
N LEU A 115 29.65 24.79 -3.11
CA LEU A 115 29.15 24.98 -1.75
C LEU A 115 30.24 25.35 -0.73
N GLU A 116 31.49 24.98 -1.01
CA GLU A 116 32.65 25.25 -0.14
C GLU A 116 33.35 26.56 -0.53
N LYS A 117 33.42 26.89 -1.83
CA LYS A 117 34.05 28.11 -2.36
C LYS A 117 33.20 29.37 -2.21
N TYR A 118 31.87 29.26 -2.25
CA TYR A 118 30.99 30.41 -2.09
C TYR A 118 30.56 30.52 -0.63
N MET A 119 31.37 31.23 0.16
CA MET A 119 31.01 31.75 1.50
C MET A 119 29.84 32.76 1.48
N SER A 120 29.15 32.92 0.35
CA SER A 120 27.98 33.78 0.19
C SER A 120 26.71 32.97 0.27
N ASP A 121 25.68 33.50 0.93
CA ASP A 121 24.33 32.92 0.99
C ASP A 121 23.68 32.78 -0.40
N LEU A 122 24.30 33.29 -1.46
CA LEU A 122 23.79 33.25 -2.84
C LEU A 122 24.58 32.27 -3.70
N ILE A 123 23.86 31.37 -4.38
CA ILE A 123 24.37 30.42 -5.37
C ILE A 123 23.79 30.78 -6.74
N SER A 124 24.64 30.86 -7.77
CA SER A 124 24.21 31.00 -9.16
C SER A 124 24.75 29.82 -9.98
N ILE A 125 23.85 29.07 -10.63
CA ILE A 125 24.15 27.87 -11.40
C ILE A 125 23.54 28.03 -12.79
N GLN A 126 24.29 27.63 -13.81
CA GLN A 126 23.84 27.52 -15.18
C GLN A 126 23.69 26.05 -15.56
N VAL A 127 22.48 25.69 -15.99
CA VAL A 127 22.14 24.33 -16.38
C VAL A 127 21.70 24.34 -17.83
N ASN A 128 22.37 23.56 -18.68
CA ASN A 128 21.97 23.38 -20.07
C ASN A 128 21.09 22.15 -20.20
N VAL A 129 19.91 22.36 -20.76
CA VAL A 129 18.83 21.40 -20.84
C VAL A 129 18.09 21.62 -22.16
N ASN A 130 18.03 20.60 -23.02
CA ASN A 130 17.38 20.70 -24.33
C ASN A 130 17.89 21.90 -25.19
N ASN A 131 19.20 22.15 -25.16
CA ASN A 131 19.87 23.29 -25.80
C ASN A 131 19.39 24.67 -25.29
N GLN A 132 18.73 24.73 -24.13
CA GLN A 132 18.36 25.95 -23.43
C GLN A 132 19.18 26.09 -22.14
N LEU A 133 19.67 27.32 -21.91
CA LEU A 133 20.40 27.67 -20.70
C LEU A 133 19.43 28.15 -19.61
N LEU A 134 19.34 27.41 -18.51
CA LEU A 134 18.62 27.81 -17.30
C LEU A 134 19.60 28.46 -16.32
N LYS A 135 19.35 29.72 -15.97
CA LYS A 135 20.07 30.45 -14.93
C LYS A 135 19.28 30.36 -13.63
N ILE A 136 19.85 29.67 -12.65
CA ILE A 136 19.29 29.44 -11.33
C ILE A 136 20.04 30.33 -10.35
N SER A 137 19.35 31.19 -9.60
CA SER A 137 19.96 31.98 -8.51
C SER A 137 19.20 31.73 -7.23
N LEU A 138 19.85 31.18 -6.20
CA LEU A 138 19.22 30.77 -4.94
C LEU A 138 19.93 31.39 -3.74
N SER A 139 19.16 31.90 -2.80
CA SER A 139 19.59 32.34 -1.47
C SER A 139 19.37 31.20 -0.46
N MET A 140 20.46 30.66 0.08
CA MET A 140 20.49 29.58 1.06
C MET A 140 20.19 30.13 2.46
N LYS A 141 19.17 29.59 3.14
CA LYS A 141 18.82 29.95 4.51
C LYS A 141 19.61 29.10 5.50
N ARG A 142 20.92 29.34 5.61
CA ARG A 142 21.80 28.49 6.43
C ARG A 142 21.46 28.50 7.93
N ASN A 143 20.85 29.56 8.44
CA ASN A 143 20.38 29.63 9.84
C ASN A 143 19.23 28.65 10.13
N GLU A 144 18.53 28.18 9.09
CA GLU A 144 17.45 27.19 9.16
C GLU A 144 17.94 25.79 8.74
N THR A 145 19.27 25.57 8.64
CA THR A 145 19.83 24.29 8.21
C THR A 145 19.52 23.20 9.22
N VAL A 146 18.90 22.11 8.76
CA VAL A 146 18.79 20.89 9.55
C VAL A 146 20.00 20.01 9.26
N LYS A 147 20.84 19.83 10.27
CA LYS A 147 22.02 18.95 10.19
C LYS A 147 21.67 17.60 10.77
N PHE A 148 21.94 16.55 10.01
CA PHE A 148 21.85 15.18 10.49
C PHE A 148 23.25 14.58 10.44
N ILE A 149 23.63 13.89 11.48
CA ILE A 149 24.76 12.97 11.41
C ILE A 149 24.13 11.61 11.26
N ASN A 150 24.22 11.00 10.07
CA ASN A 150 23.68 9.67 9.94
C ASN A 150 24.66 8.69 10.59
N ASN A 151 24.33 8.29 11.82
CA ASN A 151 25.06 7.28 12.59
C ASN A 151 24.81 5.85 12.09
N ASP A 152 23.96 5.66 11.06
CA ASP A 152 23.89 4.41 10.33
C ASP A 152 25.28 4.03 9.76
N CYS A 153 25.41 2.78 9.32
CA CYS A 153 26.62 2.06 8.92
C CYS A 153 27.52 2.70 7.83
N PHE A 154 27.22 3.94 7.43
CA PHE A 154 27.71 4.65 6.26
C PHE A 154 28.57 5.89 6.59
N GLY A 155 28.46 6.51 7.78
CA GLY A 155 29.41 7.54 8.24
C GLY A 155 29.38 8.87 7.47
N TYR A 156 28.19 9.41 7.21
CA TYR A 156 28.00 10.67 6.49
C TYR A 156 27.35 11.73 7.38
N LYS A 157 27.76 12.98 7.21
CA LYS A 157 27.00 14.14 7.66
C LYS A 157 26.12 14.60 6.51
N SER A 158 24.82 14.78 6.76
CA SER A 158 23.91 15.44 5.83
C SER A 158 23.45 16.79 6.36
N GLU A 159 23.36 17.76 5.46
CA GLU A 159 22.86 19.10 5.73
C GLU A 159 21.71 19.35 4.75
N ASN A 160 20.53 19.60 5.29
CA ASN A 160 19.35 19.98 4.53
C ASN A 160 19.19 21.49 4.66
N ILE A 161 19.50 22.21 3.59
CA ILE A 161 19.54 23.67 3.59
C ILE A 161 18.35 24.17 2.74
N PRO A 162 17.33 24.78 3.36
CA PRO A 162 16.27 25.43 2.60
C PRO A 162 16.80 26.66 1.88
N ALA A 163 16.22 26.98 0.71
CA ALA A 163 16.65 28.09 -0.12
C ALA A 163 15.49 28.70 -0.91
N GLU A 164 15.63 29.97 -1.29
CA GLU A 164 14.65 30.71 -2.09
C GLU A 164 15.36 31.58 -3.13
N GLY A 165 14.78 31.79 -4.29
CA GLY A 165 15.41 32.60 -5.33
C GLY A 165 14.64 32.63 -6.63
N ASN A 166 15.33 32.50 -7.77
CA ASN A 166 14.73 32.49 -9.09
C ASN A 166 15.37 31.50 -10.07
N VAL A 167 14.60 31.13 -11.10
CA VAL A 167 15.06 30.37 -12.27
C VAL A 167 14.56 31.09 -13.52
N ASN A 168 15.47 31.61 -14.35
CA ASN A 168 15.14 32.39 -15.56
C ASN A 168 14.12 33.53 -15.33
N GLY A 169 14.13 34.12 -14.12
CA GLY A 169 13.22 35.22 -13.74
C GLY A 169 11.97 34.81 -12.97
N HIS A 170 11.65 33.51 -12.88
CA HIS A 170 10.54 32.99 -12.08
C HIS A 170 10.96 32.73 -10.64
N LYS A 171 10.13 33.09 -9.65
CA LYS A 171 10.44 32.79 -8.24
C LYS A 171 10.57 31.28 -8.03
N ALA A 172 11.48 30.89 -7.15
CA ALA A 172 11.78 29.50 -6.87
C ALA A 172 11.98 29.26 -5.36
N LYS A 173 11.53 28.10 -4.90
CA LYS A 173 11.89 27.51 -3.61
C LYS A 173 12.79 26.32 -3.87
N ALA A 174 13.75 26.08 -3.01
CA ALA A 174 14.68 24.99 -3.18
C ALA A 174 15.03 24.36 -1.83
N ILE A 175 15.45 23.11 -1.89
CA ILE A 175 16.09 22.43 -0.79
C ILE A 175 17.35 21.75 -1.31
N LEU A 176 18.44 21.99 -0.62
CA LEU A 176 19.73 21.40 -0.91
C LEU A 176 19.99 20.31 0.11
N PHE A 177 20.17 19.08 -0.36
CA PHE A 177 20.65 17.96 0.43
C PHE A 177 22.14 17.81 0.16
N HIS A 178 22.97 18.12 1.15
CA HIS A 178 24.42 18.01 1.03
C HIS A 178 24.94 16.93 1.97
N TRP A 179 25.49 15.86 1.42
CA TRP A 179 26.05 14.73 2.14
C TRP A 179 27.55 14.70 1.90
N HIS A 180 28.34 14.60 2.96
CA HIS A 180 29.79 14.47 2.83
C HIS A 180 30.32 13.46 3.84
N SER A 181 31.40 12.78 3.44
CA SER A 181 32.20 11.96 4.32
C SER A 181 32.70 12.84 5.45
N TYR A 182 32.51 12.38 6.68
CA TYR A 182 32.93 13.12 7.85
C TYR A 182 34.45 12.99 8.03
N GLU A 183 35.19 14.08 7.85
CA GLU A 183 36.65 14.14 8.01
C GLU A 183 37.11 14.58 9.43
N GLY A 184 36.18 14.77 10.37
CA GLY A 184 36.52 15.04 11.76
C GLY A 184 37.26 13.86 12.41
N SER A 185 37.87 14.08 13.58
CA SER A 185 38.52 13.02 14.38
C SER A 185 37.60 11.82 14.41
N ASN A 186 38.05 10.69 13.82
CA ASN A 186 37.33 9.44 13.59
C ASN A 186 35.90 9.55 14.13
N LEU A 187 34.90 9.84 13.28
CA LEU A 187 33.54 9.50 13.65
C LEU A 187 33.65 8.03 14.05
N GLU A 188 33.58 7.75 15.36
CA GLU A 188 33.41 6.40 15.83
C GLU A 188 32.25 5.93 15.00
N ARG A 189 32.53 4.98 14.11
CA ARG A 189 31.47 4.30 13.39
C ARG A 189 30.57 3.85 14.51
N LEU A 190 29.38 4.43 14.65
CA LEU A 190 28.33 3.85 15.48
C LEU A 190 27.76 2.66 14.71
N SER A 191 28.67 1.80 14.22
CA SER A 191 28.40 0.39 14.21
C SER A 191 27.93 0.08 15.61
N PRO A 192 26.81 -0.64 15.73
CA PRO A 192 26.34 -1.02 17.04
C PRO A 192 27.53 -1.69 17.74
N VAL A 193 27.92 -1.13 18.88
CA VAL A 193 28.94 -1.71 19.77
C VAL A 193 28.59 -3.18 20.01
N LEU A 194 27.29 -3.47 20.05
CA LEU A 194 26.71 -4.80 20.12
C LEU A 194 26.22 -5.28 18.75
N SER A 195 26.97 -6.19 18.15
CA SER A 195 26.51 -6.93 16.97
C SER A 195 26.48 -8.43 17.27
N HIS A 196 25.43 -9.12 16.82
CA HIS A 196 25.39 -10.58 16.87
C HIS A 196 26.60 -11.19 16.15
N LEU A 197 27.21 -12.20 16.77
CA LEU A 197 28.29 -12.95 16.16
C LEU A 197 27.75 -13.75 14.97
N ARG A 198 28.24 -13.45 13.77
CA ARG A 198 27.97 -14.27 12.58
C ARG A 198 28.97 -15.41 12.51
N ILE A 199 28.47 -16.62 12.44
CA ILE A 199 29.28 -17.84 12.41
C ILE A 199 28.85 -18.72 11.25
N GLU A 200 29.79 -19.45 10.64
CA GLU A 200 29.50 -20.39 9.55
C GLU A 200 28.83 -21.67 10.07
N LYS A 201 29.20 -22.13 11.27
CA LYS A 201 28.61 -23.30 11.93
C LYS A 201 28.29 -22.99 13.39
N CYS A 202 27.05 -23.26 13.81
CA CYS A 202 26.65 -23.12 15.22
C CYS A 202 27.36 -24.15 16.11
N PRO A 203 27.84 -23.75 17.30
CA PRO A 203 28.38 -24.68 18.29
C PRO A 203 27.35 -25.71 18.73
N GLU A 204 27.80 -26.94 18.94
CA GLU A 204 26.98 -28.06 19.43
C GLU A 204 26.97 -28.08 20.97
N ILE A 205 26.51 -26.97 21.57
CA ILE A 205 26.52 -26.75 23.02
C ILE A 205 25.08 -26.76 23.54
N TYR A 206 24.80 -27.48 24.63
CA TYR A 206 23.45 -27.61 25.19
C TYR A 206 23.02 -26.44 26.07
N VAL A 207 23.93 -25.93 26.89
CA VAL A 207 23.68 -24.84 27.83
C VAL A 207 24.86 -23.86 27.81
N THR A 208 24.57 -22.57 27.87
CA THR A 208 25.62 -21.52 27.97
C THR A 208 25.23 -20.45 28.99
N LYS A 209 26.21 -19.80 29.61
CA LYS A 209 25.99 -18.72 30.60
C LYS A 209 25.65 -17.40 29.90
N ILE A 210 24.77 -16.59 30.48
CA ILE A 210 24.53 -15.23 29.97
C ILE A 210 25.83 -14.41 30.06
N GLY A 211 26.29 -13.87 28.93
CA GLY A 211 27.51 -13.06 28.83
C GLY A 211 28.73 -13.81 28.27
N SER A 212 28.62 -15.12 28.03
CA SER A 212 29.63 -15.89 27.28
C SER A 212 29.66 -15.49 25.80
N GLU A 213 30.71 -15.85 25.06
CA GLU A 213 30.75 -15.63 23.60
C GLU A 213 29.64 -16.40 22.88
N GLU A 214 29.34 -17.61 23.34
CA GLU A 214 28.28 -18.44 22.76
C GLU A 214 26.89 -17.81 22.94
N SER A 215 26.66 -17.14 24.07
CA SER A 215 25.39 -16.48 24.35
C SER A 215 25.08 -15.35 23.37
N LYS A 216 26.07 -14.76 22.70
CA LYS A 216 25.89 -13.65 21.73
C LYS A 216 25.41 -14.12 20.34
N ILE A 217 25.41 -15.44 20.09
CA ILE A 217 25.01 -16.05 18.82
C ILE A 217 23.47 -16.17 18.79
N MET A 218 22.80 -15.45 17.89
CA MET A 218 21.33 -15.42 17.81
C MET A 218 20.74 -16.78 17.43
N GLU A 219 21.37 -17.50 16.50
CA GLU A 219 20.94 -18.82 16.05
C GLU A 219 21.03 -19.89 17.15
N LEU A 220 21.90 -19.67 18.15
CA LEU A 220 22.11 -20.58 19.28
C LEU A 220 21.26 -20.20 20.51
N ALA A 221 21.26 -18.92 20.88
CA ALA A 221 20.64 -18.41 22.10
C ALA A 221 19.25 -17.79 21.88
N GLY A 222 18.78 -17.69 20.63
CA GLY A 222 17.58 -16.94 20.26
C GLY A 222 17.73 -15.43 20.44
N GLY A 223 16.72 -14.66 20.07
CA GLY A 223 16.83 -13.18 20.11
C GLY A 223 16.91 -12.60 21.53
N LYS A 224 16.12 -13.09 22.49
CA LYS A 224 16.20 -12.61 23.89
C LYS A 224 17.51 -13.00 24.56
N GLY A 225 17.89 -14.27 24.44
CA GLY A 225 19.13 -14.81 25.01
C GLY A 225 20.36 -14.09 24.47
N SER A 226 20.40 -13.87 23.15
CA SER A 226 21.51 -13.13 22.53
C SER A 226 21.51 -11.64 22.86
N SER A 227 20.35 -10.99 22.97
CA SER A 227 20.28 -9.61 23.45
C SER A 227 20.83 -9.48 24.89
N LEU A 228 20.50 -10.41 25.78
CA LEU A 228 21.04 -10.45 27.15
C LEU A 228 22.55 -10.68 27.17
N GLY A 229 23.06 -11.64 26.38
CA GLY A 229 24.48 -11.90 26.24
C GLY A 229 25.26 -10.68 25.73
N LEU A 230 24.71 -9.98 24.73
CA LEU A 230 25.27 -8.74 24.19
C LEU A 230 25.27 -7.63 25.24
N MET A 231 24.15 -7.36 25.91
CA MET A 231 24.09 -6.31 26.95
C MET A 231 25.08 -6.56 28.08
N LYS A 232 25.24 -7.81 28.52
CA LYS A 232 26.19 -8.16 29.60
C LYS A 232 27.65 -7.95 29.20
N SER A 233 27.95 -7.95 27.89
CA SER A 233 29.30 -7.68 27.37
C SER A 233 29.70 -6.20 27.34
N LEU A 234 28.76 -5.26 27.55
CA LEU A 234 29.05 -3.82 27.55
C LEU A 234 29.94 -3.36 28.71
N ASN A 235 30.14 -4.18 29.76
CA ASN A 235 30.93 -3.85 30.95
C ASN A 235 30.69 -2.40 31.45
N ASN A 236 29.43 -2.01 31.59
CA ASN A 236 29.03 -0.67 32.01
C ASN A 236 28.44 -0.69 33.44
N GLU A 237 28.97 0.14 34.34
CA GLU A 237 28.55 0.18 35.75
C GLU A 237 27.08 0.59 35.95
N GLU A 238 26.47 1.29 34.99
CA GLU A 238 25.05 1.68 35.07
C GLU A 238 24.08 0.59 34.60
N ILE A 239 24.57 -0.46 33.93
CA ILE A 239 23.76 -1.54 33.34
C ILE A 239 24.01 -2.83 34.12
N CYS A 240 23.05 -3.22 34.95
CA CYS A 240 23.08 -4.52 35.61
C CYS A 240 22.14 -5.51 34.89
N ILE A 241 22.67 -6.65 34.45
CA ILE A 241 21.88 -7.74 33.87
C ILE A 241 21.82 -8.89 34.88
N PRO A 242 20.63 -9.31 35.34
CA PRO A 242 20.50 -10.43 36.27
C PRO A 242 21.15 -11.69 35.72
N ASP A 243 21.84 -12.43 36.59
CA ASP A 243 22.51 -13.67 36.20
C ASP A 243 21.53 -14.75 35.74
N GLY A 244 22.05 -15.67 34.92
CA GLY A 244 21.27 -16.75 34.34
C GLY A 244 22.08 -17.59 33.36
N PHE A 245 21.41 -18.57 32.78
CA PHE A 245 21.92 -19.42 31.71
C PHE A 245 20.88 -19.61 30.62
N ILE A 246 21.31 -20.10 29.47
CA ILE A 246 20.53 -20.26 28.26
C ILE A 246 20.62 -21.72 27.83
N ILE A 247 19.49 -22.40 27.77
CA ILE A 247 19.34 -23.69 27.12
C ILE A 247 19.23 -23.42 25.63
N THR A 248 20.15 -23.94 24.84
CA THR A 248 20.33 -23.51 23.45
C THR A 248 19.30 -24.11 22.49
N SER A 249 19.23 -23.54 21.28
CA SER A 249 18.48 -24.11 20.17
C SER A 249 18.98 -25.51 19.76
N TYR A 250 20.24 -25.84 20.04
CA TYR A 250 20.81 -27.16 19.81
C TYR A 250 20.24 -28.20 20.79
N ALA A 251 20.07 -27.85 22.07
CA ALA A 251 19.38 -28.70 23.03
C ALA A 251 17.94 -29.01 22.62
N PHE A 252 17.23 -28.01 22.10
CA PHE A 252 15.89 -28.20 21.52
C PHE A 252 15.90 -29.16 20.31
N GLN A 253 16.85 -28.99 19.40
CA GLN A 253 16.97 -29.86 18.23
C GLN A 253 17.25 -31.32 18.65
N GLN A 254 18.11 -31.51 19.65
CA GLN A 254 18.44 -32.82 20.19
C GLN A 254 17.24 -33.49 20.90
N GLN A 255 16.38 -32.71 21.55
CA GLN A 255 15.10 -33.20 22.08
C GLN A 255 14.18 -33.72 20.97
N ILE A 256 14.11 -33.02 19.83
CA ILE A 256 13.28 -33.44 18.69
C ILE A 256 13.87 -34.68 18.01
N ASP A 257 15.18 -34.71 17.76
CA ASP A 257 15.80 -35.82 17.04
C ASP A 257 15.83 -37.12 17.84
N SER A 258 15.87 -37.02 19.17
CA SER A 258 15.77 -38.17 20.07
C SER A 258 14.35 -38.72 20.22
N ASN A 259 13.33 -38.02 19.69
CA ASN A 259 11.93 -38.38 19.86
C ASN A 259 11.16 -38.43 18.53
N SER A 260 10.90 -39.66 18.05
CA SER A 260 10.19 -39.87 16.78
C SER A 260 8.75 -39.35 16.77
N GLN A 261 8.06 -39.35 17.91
CA GLN A 261 6.69 -38.85 18.01
C GLN A 261 6.65 -37.32 17.82
N LEU A 262 7.55 -36.57 18.49
CA LEU A 262 7.67 -35.13 18.30
C LEU A 262 7.99 -34.78 16.84
N LYS A 263 8.93 -35.52 16.23
CA LYS A 263 9.31 -35.31 14.82
C LYS A 263 8.15 -35.52 13.85
N GLN A 264 7.33 -36.55 14.07
CA GLN A 264 6.14 -36.82 13.26
C GLN A 264 5.05 -35.77 13.47
N ALA A 265 4.79 -35.35 14.71
CA ALA A 265 3.81 -34.31 15.03
C ALA A 265 4.17 -32.97 14.34
N LEU A 266 5.45 -32.59 14.36
CA LEU A 266 5.93 -31.37 13.70
C LEU A 266 5.80 -31.40 12.17
N LEU A 267 6.13 -32.53 11.54
CA LEU A 267 5.95 -32.69 10.09
C LEU A 267 4.47 -32.60 9.70
N LYS A 268 3.60 -33.25 10.47
CA LYS A 268 2.15 -33.20 10.27
C LYS A 268 1.61 -31.77 10.43
N LEU A 269 2.04 -31.06 11.48
CA LEU A 269 1.67 -29.67 11.72
C LEU A 269 2.07 -28.76 10.55
N GLU A 270 3.27 -28.93 10.01
CA GLU A 270 3.77 -28.17 8.87
C GLU A 270 2.97 -28.44 7.59
N ASP A 271 2.67 -29.71 7.30
CA ASP A 271 1.87 -30.10 6.14
C ASP A 271 0.42 -29.58 6.23
N ILE A 272 -0.17 -29.57 7.42
CA ILE A 272 -1.49 -28.94 7.67
C ILE A 272 -1.39 -27.42 7.50
N ALA A 273 -0.37 -26.77 8.09
CA ALA A 273 -0.20 -25.32 8.05
C ALA A 273 -0.01 -24.79 6.61
N PHE A 274 0.64 -25.56 5.74
CA PHE A 274 0.83 -25.25 4.32
C PHE A 274 -0.26 -25.81 3.40
N GLY A 275 -1.35 -26.35 3.94
CA GLY A 275 -2.51 -26.80 3.17
C GLY A 275 -2.26 -28.07 2.34
N LYS A 276 -1.21 -28.84 2.62
CA LYS A 276 -0.98 -30.16 2.01
C LYS A 276 -1.88 -31.23 2.63
N MET A 277 -2.35 -31.00 3.85
CA MET A 277 -3.32 -31.84 4.55
C MET A 277 -4.51 -30.97 5.00
N THR A 278 -5.73 -31.50 4.90
CA THR A 278 -6.99 -30.78 5.19
C THR A 278 -7.47 -30.93 6.63
N GLU A 279 -6.59 -31.32 7.55
CA GLU A 279 -6.95 -31.47 8.97
C GLU A 279 -7.03 -30.10 9.69
N ASN A 280 -7.67 -30.08 10.86
CA ASN A 280 -7.80 -28.86 11.66
C ASN A 280 -6.45 -28.44 12.27
N LEU A 281 -5.99 -27.24 11.91
CA LEU A 281 -4.70 -26.68 12.35
C LEU A 281 -4.64 -26.45 13.87
N GLU A 282 -5.72 -25.97 14.48
CA GLU A 282 -5.80 -25.71 15.93
C GLU A 282 -5.64 -27.00 16.73
N ASN A 283 -6.31 -28.08 16.33
CA ASN A 283 -6.15 -29.40 16.93
C ASN A 283 -4.71 -29.93 16.77
N ALA A 284 -4.10 -29.76 15.60
CA ALA A 284 -2.72 -30.18 15.38
C ALA A 284 -1.72 -29.39 16.25
N CYS A 285 -1.94 -28.09 16.43
CA CYS A 285 -1.17 -27.25 17.34
C CYS A 285 -1.31 -27.73 18.78
N MET A 286 -2.55 -27.94 19.24
CA MET A 286 -2.86 -28.40 20.61
C MET A 286 -2.17 -29.73 20.92
N VAL A 287 -2.31 -30.74 20.04
CA VAL A 287 -1.66 -32.04 20.21
C VAL A 287 -0.13 -31.91 20.26
N THR A 288 0.45 -31.06 19.41
CA THR A 288 1.90 -30.84 19.39
C THR A 288 2.37 -30.16 20.68
N GLU A 289 1.65 -29.14 21.15
CA GLU A 289 1.96 -28.43 22.39
C GLU A 289 1.86 -29.34 23.63
N GLU A 290 0.80 -30.15 23.72
CA GLU A 290 0.61 -31.14 24.79
C GLU A 290 1.72 -32.19 24.79
N LEU A 291 2.07 -32.71 23.60
CA LEU A 291 3.18 -33.66 23.43
C LEU A 291 4.47 -33.09 23.99
N PHE A 292 4.83 -31.84 23.73
CA PHE A 292 6.02 -31.24 24.35
C PHE A 292 5.91 -31.17 25.88
N GLY A 293 4.73 -30.83 26.42
CA GLY A 293 4.51 -30.67 27.86
C GLY A 293 4.57 -31.96 28.70
N GLU A 294 4.36 -33.13 28.08
CA GLU A 294 4.41 -34.45 28.72
C GLU A 294 5.77 -35.14 28.63
N GLN A 295 6.68 -34.64 27.78
CA GLN A 295 7.96 -35.29 27.53
C GLN A 295 8.98 -35.00 28.62
N ILE A 296 9.83 -36.00 28.86
CA ILE A 296 11.01 -35.87 29.71
C ILE A 296 12.15 -35.31 28.85
N ILE A 297 12.97 -34.43 29.44
CA ILE A 297 14.15 -33.88 28.78
C ILE A 297 15.13 -35.02 28.49
N THR A 298 15.76 -34.99 27.31
CA THR A 298 16.74 -36.01 26.91
C THR A 298 17.89 -36.06 27.92
N PRO A 299 18.35 -37.24 28.37
CA PRO A 299 19.29 -37.37 29.50
C PRO A 299 20.56 -36.51 29.39
N ILE A 300 21.16 -36.42 28.19
CA ILE A 300 22.37 -35.60 27.97
C ILE A 300 22.11 -34.09 28.13
N VAL A 301 20.91 -33.63 27.79
CA VAL A 301 20.49 -32.24 27.98
C VAL A 301 20.16 -31.97 29.44
N GLU A 302 19.53 -32.94 30.11
CA GLU A 302 19.21 -32.86 31.53
C GLU A 302 20.47 -32.70 32.39
N GLU A 303 21.49 -33.52 32.16
CA GLU A 303 22.77 -33.45 32.86
C GLU A 303 23.43 -32.07 32.72
N ALA A 304 23.47 -31.53 31.50
CA ALA A 304 24.01 -30.19 31.24
C ALA A 304 23.22 -29.06 31.95
N ILE A 305 21.90 -29.20 32.08
CA ILE A 305 21.08 -28.22 32.82
C ILE A 305 21.36 -28.32 34.32
N GLN A 306 21.49 -29.54 34.87
CA GLN A 306 21.79 -29.73 36.28
C GLN A 306 23.14 -29.13 36.66
N GLU A 307 24.17 -29.35 35.85
CA GLU A 307 25.49 -28.73 36.02
C GLU A 307 25.40 -27.19 36.02
N ALA A 308 24.68 -26.63 35.04
CA ALA A 308 24.49 -25.19 34.94
C ALA A 308 23.73 -24.61 36.15
N VAL A 309 22.73 -25.31 36.68
CA VAL A 309 21.99 -24.89 37.89
C VAL A 309 22.90 -24.90 39.12
N MET A 310 23.76 -25.91 39.27
CA MET A 310 24.71 -25.98 40.39
C MET A 310 25.71 -24.83 40.35
N ASP A 311 26.28 -24.54 39.18
CA ASP A 311 27.24 -23.45 39.02
C ASP A 311 26.58 -22.07 39.15
N PHE A 312 25.38 -21.93 38.62
CA PHE A 312 24.56 -20.74 38.76
C PHE A 312 24.28 -20.41 40.23
N THR A 313 23.85 -21.40 41.03
CA THR A 313 23.51 -21.20 42.45
C THR A 313 24.71 -20.75 43.29
N LYS A 314 25.93 -21.20 42.96
CA LYS A 314 27.17 -20.75 43.63
C LYS A 314 27.49 -19.27 43.37
N SER A 315 26.99 -18.69 42.27
CA SER A 315 27.32 -17.33 41.82
C SER A 315 26.39 -16.24 42.34
N ILE A 316 25.36 -16.60 43.12
CA ILE A 316 24.29 -15.69 43.56
C ILE A 316 24.71 -14.93 44.81
N GLU A 317 24.44 -13.63 44.84
CA GLU A 317 24.68 -12.79 46.02
C GLU A 317 23.91 -13.32 47.24
N GLU A 318 24.55 -13.39 48.41
CA GLU A 318 23.96 -13.93 49.66
C GLU A 318 22.60 -13.31 50.01
N LYS A 319 22.40 -12.04 49.66
CA LYS A 319 21.17 -11.29 49.94
C LYS A 319 19.98 -11.71 49.07
N ILE A 320 20.21 -12.29 47.89
CA ILE A 320 19.16 -12.74 46.97
C ILE A 320 18.75 -14.19 47.26
N ILE A 321 19.62 -14.97 47.93
CA ILE A 321 19.39 -16.38 48.26
C ILE A 321 18.03 -16.66 48.92
N PRO A 322 17.54 -15.87 49.90
CA PRO A 322 16.23 -16.11 50.52
C PRO A 322 15.06 -16.00 49.53
N TYR A 323 15.23 -15.24 48.45
CA TYR A 323 14.23 -14.99 47.42
C TYR A 323 14.48 -15.81 46.14
N LEU A 324 15.42 -16.76 46.16
CA LEU A 324 15.89 -17.43 44.95
C LEU A 324 14.73 -18.09 44.20
N ARG A 325 14.34 -17.47 43.10
CA ARG A 325 13.39 -17.94 42.12
C ARG A 325 13.91 -17.58 40.74
N VAL A 326 13.63 -18.42 39.76
CA VAL A 326 14.02 -18.17 38.38
C VAL A 326 12.82 -17.92 37.49
N ALA A 327 13.01 -17.03 36.52
CA ALA A 327 12.14 -16.83 35.38
C ALA A 327 12.63 -17.73 34.24
N VAL A 328 11.72 -18.52 33.67
CA VAL A 328 11.95 -19.37 32.50
C VAL A 328 11.29 -18.69 31.30
N ARG A 329 12.09 -18.09 30.42
CA ARG A 329 11.65 -17.23 29.32
C ARG A 329 11.97 -17.90 27.98
N SER A 330 10.99 -17.97 27.10
CA SER A 330 11.17 -18.39 25.71
C SER A 330 12.05 -17.39 24.93
N SER A 331 12.95 -17.91 24.09
CA SER A 331 13.86 -17.14 23.24
C SER A 331 13.99 -17.81 21.87
N ALA A 332 13.03 -17.57 20.97
CA ALA A 332 13.08 -18.13 19.61
C ALA A 332 14.07 -17.38 18.70
N ILE A 333 14.57 -18.04 17.65
CA ILE A 333 15.57 -17.45 16.72
C ILE A 333 15.05 -16.20 16.01
N TYR A 334 13.74 -16.13 15.73
CA TYR A 334 13.09 -14.99 15.07
C TYR A 334 12.31 -14.09 16.04
N GLU A 335 12.39 -14.37 17.34
CA GLU A 335 11.80 -13.54 18.39
C GLU A 335 12.74 -12.35 18.68
N ASP A 336 12.20 -11.13 18.81
CA ASP A 336 12.97 -9.91 19.13
C ASP A 336 14.14 -9.53 18.20
N SER A 337 14.08 -9.97 16.94
CA SER A 337 15.02 -9.51 15.90
C SER A 337 14.74 -8.06 15.47
N GLU A 338 15.72 -7.40 14.86
CA GLU A 338 15.57 -5.99 14.42
C GLU A 338 14.44 -5.75 13.41
N GLY A 339 13.96 -6.80 12.73
CA GLY A 339 12.86 -6.74 11.76
C GLY A 339 11.51 -7.23 12.30
N PHE A 340 11.47 -7.96 13.42
CA PHE A 340 10.26 -8.64 13.90
C PHE A 340 10.13 -8.53 15.43
N SER A 341 9.08 -7.86 15.89
CA SER A 341 8.69 -7.84 17.31
C SER A 341 7.62 -8.89 17.57
N SER A 342 8.04 -10.12 17.89
CA SER A 342 7.12 -11.22 18.25
C SER A 342 6.77 -11.15 19.75
N ALA A 343 6.13 -10.05 20.16
CA ALA A 343 5.77 -9.85 21.56
C ALA A 343 4.65 -10.81 22.01
N GLY A 344 4.83 -11.45 23.17
CA GLY A 344 3.78 -12.20 23.87
C GLY A 344 3.26 -13.47 23.17
N GLN A 345 3.97 -13.99 22.16
CA GLN A 345 3.53 -15.17 21.41
C GLN A 345 3.88 -16.49 22.10
N ASN A 346 4.96 -16.52 22.87
CA ASN A 346 5.48 -17.70 23.53
C ASN A 346 5.39 -17.54 25.06
N GLN A 347 5.30 -18.66 25.78
CA GLN A 347 5.07 -18.63 27.23
C GLN A 347 6.34 -18.25 28.00
N THR A 348 6.14 -17.52 29.10
CA THR A 348 7.14 -17.21 30.12
C THR A 348 6.59 -17.62 31.48
N PHE A 349 7.43 -18.23 32.32
CA PHE A 349 7.04 -18.69 33.65
C PHE A 349 7.88 -18.02 34.72
N LEU A 350 7.23 -17.36 35.67
CA LEU A 350 7.87 -16.70 36.80
C LEU A 350 7.74 -17.56 38.07
N GLY A 351 8.68 -17.41 39.00
CA GLY A 351 8.60 -17.98 40.35
C GLY A 351 9.01 -19.44 40.48
N CYS A 352 9.86 -19.97 39.58
CA CYS A 352 10.25 -21.39 39.61
C CYS A 352 11.30 -21.67 40.71
N GLN A 353 11.13 -22.76 41.48
CA GLN A 353 11.93 -23.04 42.69
C GLN A 353 12.64 -24.41 42.70
N THR A 354 12.06 -25.46 42.13
CA THR A 354 12.64 -26.83 42.15
C THR A 354 13.08 -27.29 40.76
N SER A 355 14.01 -28.24 40.69
CA SER A 355 14.49 -28.85 39.44
C SER A 355 13.34 -29.48 38.63
N ASP A 356 12.42 -30.19 39.29
CA ASP A 356 11.30 -30.85 38.62
C ASP A 356 10.33 -29.84 38.00
N VAL A 357 10.08 -28.74 38.70
CA VAL A 357 9.25 -27.64 38.18
C VAL A 357 9.97 -26.97 37.01
N LEU A 358 11.29 -26.75 37.11
CA LEU A 358 12.09 -26.13 36.07
C LEU A 358 12.05 -26.94 34.77
N PHE A 359 12.30 -28.25 34.80
CA PHE A 359 12.27 -29.09 33.60
C PHE A 359 10.91 -29.09 32.91
N LYS A 360 9.83 -29.21 33.69
CA LYS A 360 8.47 -29.12 33.16
C LYS A 360 8.18 -27.76 32.51
N LYS A 361 8.68 -26.65 33.09
CA LYS A 361 8.53 -25.31 32.49
C LYS A 361 9.36 -25.15 31.22
N ILE A 362 10.55 -25.73 31.13
CA ILE A 362 11.37 -25.73 29.91
C ILE A 362 10.63 -26.44 28.76
N CYS A 363 10.12 -27.65 29.02
CA CYS A 363 9.33 -28.40 28.04
C CYS A 363 8.08 -27.63 27.58
N ARG A 364 7.37 -26.97 28.51
CA ARG A 364 6.23 -26.11 28.17
C ARG A 364 6.62 -24.86 27.38
N CYS A 365 7.78 -24.24 27.66
CA CYS A 365 8.29 -23.18 26.80
C CYS A 365 8.47 -23.71 25.38
N TRP A 366 9.19 -24.82 25.19
CA TRP A 366 9.36 -25.46 23.88
C TRP A 366 8.03 -25.77 23.18
N GLY A 367 7.05 -26.30 23.91
CA GLY A 367 5.70 -26.55 23.40
C GLY A 367 4.96 -25.28 22.97
N SER A 368 5.11 -24.19 23.71
CA SER A 368 4.42 -22.91 23.42
C SER A 368 4.79 -22.31 22.06
N LEU A 369 5.96 -22.69 21.51
CA LEU A 369 6.34 -22.36 20.14
C LEU A 369 5.31 -22.89 19.13
N PHE A 370 4.65 -24.01 19.42
CA PHE A 370 3.67 -24.65 18.54
C PHE A 370 2.22 -24.40 18.96
N SER A 371 1.99 -23.46 19.88
CA SER A 371 0.65 -22.96 20.18
C SER A 371 -0.01 -22.40 18.91
N TYR A 372 -1.34 -22.47 18.85
CA TYR A 372 -2.09 -22.01 17.69
C TYR A 372 -1.80 -20.54 17.35
N GLN A 373 -1.70 -19.67 18.38
CA GLN A 373 -1.38 -18.25 18.22
C GLN A 373 0.01 -18.06 17.61
N SER A 374 1.03 -18.76 18.12
CA SER A 374 2.42 -18.65 17.63
C SER A 374 2.58 -19.19 16.20
N VAL A 375 1.88 -20.27 15.85
CA VAL A 375 1.87 -20.84 14.48
C VAL A 375 1.15 -19.91 13.50
N ILE A 376 -0.03 -19.41 13.86
CA ILE A 376 -0.79 -18.46 13.02
C ILE A 376 -0.01 -17.17 12.82
N TYR A 377 0.60 -16.62 13.87
CA TYR A 377 1.44 -15.43 13.77
C TYR A 377 2.56 -15.64 12.76
N ARG A 378 3.32 -16.73 12.87
CA ARG A 378 4.42 -17.03 11.93
C ARG A 378 3.91 -17.25 10.52
N ARG A 379 2.80 -17.98 10.35
CA ARG A 379 2.15 -18.18 9.06
C ARG A 379 1.79 -16.83 8.43
N GLN A 380 1.06 -15.97 9.14
CA GLN A 380 0.65 -14.63 8.68
C GLN A 380 1.84 -13.74 8.25
N HIS A 381 3.00 -13.93 8.87
CA HIS A 381 4.22 -13.16 8.59
C HIS A 381 5.18 -13.84 7.61
N GLY A 382 4.83 -14.99 7.03
CA GLY A 382 5.69 -15.76 6.12
C GLY A 382 6.95 -16.33 6.79
N LEU A 383 6.89 -16.56 8.10
CA LEU A 383 7.98 -17.13 8.88
C LEU A 383 7.89 -18.67 8.92
N PRO A 384 9.02 -19.40 9.04
CA PRO A 384 9.01 -20.85 9.14
C PRO A 384 8.21 -21.37 10.34
N ILE A 385 7.33 -22.35 10.09
CA ILE A 385 6.58 -23.06 11.15
C ILE A 385 7.52 -23.97 11.94
N LYS A 386 8.40 -24.71 11.23
CA LYS A 386 9.51 -25.42 11.86
C LYS A 386 10.65 -24.44 12.15
N THR A 387 10.79 -24.06 13.41
CA THR A 387 11.90 -23.24 13.91
C THR A 387 12.43 -23.83 15.21
N SER A 388 13.64 -23.44 15.58
CA SER A 388 14.23 -23.78 16.88
C SER A 388 14.04 -22.66 17.88
N MET A 389 14.08 -23.02 19.16
CA MET A 389 13.95 -22.08 20.25
C MET A 389 14.91 -22.41 21.39
N ALA A 390 15.57 -21.38 21.90
CA ALA A 390 16.31 -21.42 23.15
C ALA A 390 15.41 -21.03 24.33
N VAL A 391 15.83 -21.36 25.54
CA VAL A 391 15.12 -20.99 26.78
C VAL A 391 16.10 -20.30 27.72
N VAL A 392 15.77 -19.08 28.13
CA VAL A 392 16.56 -18.30 29.09
C VAL A 392 16.04 -18.60 30.49
N VAL A 393 16.94 -18.98 31.39
CA VAL A 393 16.67 -19.16 32.82
C VAL A 393 17.43 -18.08 33.57
N GLN A 394 16.70 -17.14 34.19
CA GLN A 394 17.27 -15.93 34.79
C GLN A 394 16.76 -15.72 36.22
N ILE A 395 17.60 -15.18 37.12
CA ILE A 395 17.18 -14.83 38.49
C ILE A 395 16.06 -13.80 38.44
N MET A 396 15.03 -13.98 39.27
CA MET A 396 14.03 -12.96 39.52
C MET A 396 14.53 -11.92 40.52
N ILE A 397 14.45 -10.65 40.13
CA ILE A 397 14.79 -9.52 41.01
C ILE A 397 13.57 -9.15 41.85
N PRO A 398 13.68 -9.04 43.20
CA PRO A 398 12.60 -8.58 44.07
C PRO A 398 12.36 -7.06 43.92
N ALA A 399 11.84 -6.66 42.76
CA ALA A 399 11.73 -5.26 42.36
C ALA A 399 10.81 -4.44 43.28
N GLU A 400 11.24 -3.23 43.65
CA GLU A 400 10.41 -2.23 44.33
C GLU A 400 9.53 -1.47 43.32
N VAL A 401 10.09 -1.24 42.13
CA VAL A 401 9.48 -0.55 40.99
C VAL A 401 10.02 -1.21 39.72
N ALA A 402 9.15 -1.45 38.75
CA ALA A 402 9.53 -1.99 37.45
C ALA A 402 8.67 -1.39 36.34
N GLY A 403 9.13 -1.51 35.10
CA GLY A 403 8.48 -0.87 33.99
C GLY A 403 9.14 -1.08 32.65
N VAL A 404 8.72 -0.26 31.68
CA VAL A 404 9.20 -0.28 30.31
C VAL A 404 9.70 1.12 29.93
N LEU A 405 10.80 1.19 29.17
CA LEU A 405 11.34 2.41 28.59
C LEU A 405 11.41 2.25 27.07
N PHE A 406 10.78 3.19 26.35
CA PHE A 406 10.95 3.37 24.92
C PHE A 406 11.89 4.56 24.65
N THR A 407 12.98 4.34 23.91
CA THR A 407 13.93 5.41 23.57
C THR A 407 13.46 6.32 22.42
N CYS A 408 12.31 5.98 21.84
CA CYS A 408 11.56 6.76 20.85
C CYS A 408 10.07 6.65 21.19
N HIS A 409 9.29 7.71 21.02
CA HIS A 409 7.88 7.70 21.43
C HIS A 409 7.09 6.66 20.60
N PRO A 410 6.45 5.66 21.24
CA PRO A 410 5.90 4.49 20.53
C PRO A 410 4.67 4.82 19.66
N SER A 411 3.90 5.87 19.96
CA SER A 411 2.73 6.28 19.15
C SER A 411 3.06 7.26 18.02
N THR A 412 3.87 8.30 18.29
CA THR A 412 4.20 9.35 17.31
C THR A 412 5.44 9.03 16.48
N MET A 413 6.22 8.02 16.88
CA MET A 413 7.54 7.68 16.31
C MET A 413 8.53 8.85 16.35
N ASN A 414 8.34 9.80 17.27
CA ASN A 414 9.22 10.95 17.42
C ASN A 414 10.53 10.54 18.14
N PRO A 415 11.70 10.55 17.47
CA PRO A 415 12.97 10.15 18.08
C PRO A 415 13.49 11.16 19.10
N SER A 416 12.94 12.39 19.14
CA SER A 416 13.27 13.41 20.15
C SER A 416 12.55 13.23 21.48
N GLN A 417 11.73 12.18 21.62
CA GLN A 417 10.97 11.89 22.82
C GLN A 417 11.19 10.45 23.26
N MET A 418 11.45 10.25 24.56
CA MET A 418 11.47 8.94 25.22
C MET A 418 10.22 8.83 26.11
N MET A 419 9.74 7.61 26.30
CA MET A 419 8.57 7.33 27.13
C MET A 419 8.88 6.23 28.13
N ILE A 420 8.67 6.49 29.43
CA ILE A 420 8.77 5.49 30.50
C ILE A 420 7.38 5.18 31.02
N THR A 421 7.07 3.90 31.17
CA THR A 421 5.94 3.43 31.98
C THR A 421 6.45 2.73 33.22
N SER A 422 5.85 2.99 34.40
CA SER A 422 6.31 2.39 35.66
C SER A 422 5.19 2.07 36.65
N ASN A 423 5.33 0.96 37.37
CA ASN A 423 4.47 0.59 38.49
C ASN A 423 5.31 0.03 39.65
N PHE A 424 4.74 0.02 40.86
CA PHE A 424 5.38 -0.62 42.02
C PHE A 424 5.44 -2.14 41.85
N GLY A 425 6.44 -2.79 42.44
CA GLY A 425 6.66 -4.24 42.44
C GLY A 425 7.22 -4.78 41.12
N LEU A 426 6.88 -6.02 40.79
CA LEU A 426 7.32 -6.72 39.58
C LEU A 426 6.69 -6.15 38.30
N GLY A 427 7.47 -6.18 37.22
CA GLY A 427 7.11 -5.61 35.91
C GLY A 427 5.94 -6.29 35.20
N GLU A 428 5.54 -7.49 35.64
CA GLU A 428 4.41 -8.26 35.08
C GLU A 428 3.13 -7.41 34.99
N THR A 429 2.88 -6.54 35.98
CA THR A 429 1.69 -5.67 36.00
C THR A 429 1.66 -4.62 34.89
N VAL A 430 2.83 -4.20 34.41
CA VAL A 430 2.99 -3.21 33.33
C VAL A 430 2.95 -3.92 31.98
N VAL A 431 3.71 -5.02 31.82
CA VAL A 431 3.83 -5.75 30.56
C VAL A 431 2.50 -6.42 30.15
N SER A 432 1.74 -6.93 31.12
CA SER A 432 0.42 -7.54 30.87
C SER A 432 -0.72 -6.53 30.68
N GLY A 433 -0.48 -5.23 30.91
CA GLY A 433 -1.50 -4.18 30.80
C GLY A 433 -2.63 -4.27 31.83
N GLN A 434 -2.47 -5.04 32.90
CA GLN A 434 -3.52 -5.26 33.90
C GLN A 434 -3.75 -4.07 34.84
N VAL A 435 -2.78 -3.17 34.93
CA VAL A 435 -2.81 -1.97 35.78
C VAL A 435 -2.34 -0.79 34.95
N GLU A 436 -2.99 0.36 35.11
CA GLU A 436 -2.56 1.61 34.50
C GLU A 436 -1.30 2.14 35.24
N PRO A 437 -0.12 2.14 34.59
CA PRO A 437 1.12 2.58 35.19
C PRO A 437 1.25 4.10 35.13
N ASP A 438 2.24 4.65 35.84
CA ASP A 438 2.68 6.02 35.58
C ASP A 438 3.26 6.13 34.18
N THR A 439 3.09 7.29 33.54
CA THR A 439 3.64 7.60 32.21
C THR A 439 4.49 8.85 32.28
N ILE A 440 5.75 8.76 31.86
CA ILE A 440 6.72 9.85 31.91
C ILE A 440 7.27 10.10 30.50
N ILE A 441 7.26 11.36 30.06
CA ILE A 441 7.85 11.80 28.79
C ILE A 441 9.13 12.57 29.06
N ILE A 442 10.15 12.30 28.25
CA ILE A 442 11.49 12.89 28.36
C ILE A 442 11.88 13.40 26.98
N SER A 443 12.32 14.65 26.90
CA SER A 443 12.90 15.20 25.68
C SER A 443 14.34 14.73 25.54
N LYS A 444 14.67 14.20 24.36
CA LYS A 444 16.01 13.75 23.97
C LYS A 444 16.47 14.58 22.78
N SER A 445 17.60 15.24 22.93
CA SER A 445 18.28 15.94 21.85
C SER A 445 19.08 14.98 20.95
N PHE A 446 19.57 15.47 19.82
CA PHE A 446 20.35 14.65 18.88
C PHE A 446 21.72 14.23 19.45
N ASP A 447 22.32 15.05 20.30
CA ASP A 447 23.58 14.80 21.01
C ASP A 447 23.42 13.90 22.26
N GLY A 448 22.19 13.47 22.56
CA GLY A 448 21.89 12.56 23.67
C GLY A 448 21.65 13.28 25.01
N GLU A 449 21.63 14.61 25.04
CA GLU A 449 21.18 15.39 26.20
C GLU A 449 19.69 15.13 26.44
N ILE A 450 19.35 14.82 27.69
CA ILE A 450 18.00 14.47 28.14
C ILE A 450 17.44 15.54 29.07
N ARG A 451 16.16 15.85 28.92
CA ARG A 451 15.42 16.78 29.79
C ARG A 451 14.07 16.20 30.15
N PHE A 452 13.70 16.30 31.42
CA PHE A 452 12.37 15.94 31.87
C PHE A 452 11.31 16.81 31.16
N HIS A 453 10.22 16.20 30.68
CA HIS A 453 9.15 16.92 29.99
C HIS A 453 7.84 16.88 30.78
N SER A 454 7.31 15.69 31.07
CA SER A 454 6.04 15.55 31.81
C SER A 454 5.93 14.22 32.55
N TYR A 455 5.07 14.19 33.58
CA TYR A 455 4.74 12.99 34.36
C TYR A 455 3.24 12.92 34.57
N CYS A 456 2.64 11.82 34.16
CA CYS A 456 1.24 11.48 34.38
C CYS A 456 1.15 10.29 35.36
N ILE A 457 0.39 10.46 36.44
CA ILE A 457 0.25 9.43 37.49
C ILE A 457 -0.88 8.48 37.10
N GLY A 458 -0.58 7.19 36.99
CA GLY A 458 -1.57 6.15 36.70
C GLY A 458 -2.32 5.69 37.95
N SER A 459 -3.45 5.01 37.77
CA SER A 459 -4.30 4.58 38.89
C SER A 459 -3.67 3.53 39.82
N LYS A 460 -2.67 2.76 39.36
CA LYS A 460 -1.85 1.83 40.18
C LYS A 460 -2.65 1.07 41.25
N LYS A 461 -3.70 0.34 40.83
CA LYS A 461 -4.65 -0.32 41.74
C LYS A 461 -4.01 -1.41 42.62
N TYR A 462 -3.08 -2.18 42.07
CA TYR A 462 -2.38 -3.23 42.80
C TYR A 462 -0.98 -3.47 42.24
N THR A 463 -0.20 -4.25 42.96
CA THR A 463 1.16 -4.67 42.61
C THR A 463 1.34 -6.17 42.79
N ILE A 464 2.36 -6.75 42.15
CA ILE A 464 2.82 -8.12 42.38
C ILE A 464 4.19 -8.04 43.04
N CYS A 465 4.34 -8.65 44.21
CA CYS A 465 5.59 -8.66 44.96
C CYS A 465 6.19 -10.07 44.98
N LEU A 466 7.52 -10.14 45.04
CA LEU A 466 8.25 -11.37 45.34
C LEU A 466 8.61 -11.37 46.84
N GLU A 467 8.08 -12.35 47.57
CA GLU A 467 8.39 -12.58 49.00
C GLU A 467 8.99 -13.99 49.17
N GLU A 468 9.50 -14.32 50.35
CA GLU A 468 10.18 -15.62 50.62
C GLU A 468 9.29 -16.84 50.28
N ASN A 469 7.97 -16.70 50.50
CA ASN A 469 6.98 -17.74 50.27
C ASN A 469 6.44 -17.79 48.84
N GLY A 470 6.90 -16.92 47.93
CA GLY A 470 6.50 -16.88 46.53
C GLY A 470 6.03 -15.51 46.04
N MET A 471 5.27 -15.52 44.93
CA MET A 471 4.72 -14.31 44.33
C MET A 471 3.30 -14.03 44.85
N PHE A 472 3.04 -12.79 45.26
CA PHE A 472 1.74 -12.39 45.82
C PHE A 472 1.21 -11.12 45.17
N LYS A 473 -0.10 -11.09 44.93
CA LYS A 473 -0.82 -9.88 44.51
C LYS A 473 -1.22 -9.08 45.74
N LYS A 474 -0.83 -7.80 45.78
CA LYS A 474 -1.10 -6.89 46.89
C LYS A 474 -1.79 -5.62 46.39
N GLU A 475 -2.96 -5.31 46.94
CA GLU A 475 -3.64 -4.04 46.66
C GLU A 475 -2.85 -2.86 47.23
N LEU A 476 -2.79 -1.76 46.47
CA LEU A 476 -2.11 -0.55 46.90
C LEU A 476 -3.10 0.34 47.66
N SER A 477 -2.64 0.96 48.74
CA SER A 477 -3.45 1.94 49.47
C SER A 477 -3.76 3.15 48.59
N SER A 478 -4.89 3.82 48.84
CA SER A 478 -5.33 5.01 48.10
C SER A 478 -4.32 6.16 48.12
N GLU A 479 -3.49 6.23 49.17
CA GLU A 479 -2.37 7.18 49.27
C GLU A 479 -1.21 6.76 48.37
N LYS A 480 -0.77 5.49 48.45
CA LYS A 480 0.38 4.99 47.69
C LYS A 480 0.10 4.93 46.18
N SER A 481 -1.14 4.66 45.76
CA SER A 481 -1.52 4.65 44.35
C SER A 481 -1.46 6.03 43.70
N LYS A 482 -1.61 7.12 44.48
CA LYS A 482 -1.49 8.50 44.00
C LYS A 482 -0.06 9.04 44.03
N CYS A 483 0.89 8.30 44.59
CA CYS A 483 2.30 8.67 44.58
C CYS A 483 2.95 8.37 43.23
N GLN A 484 3.98 9.14 42.90
CA GLN A 484 4.89 8.82 41.80
C GLN A 484 5.67 7.54 42.15
N SER A 485 5.66 6.57 41.24
CA SER A 485 6.47 5.35 41.36
C SER A 485 7.96 5.61 41.12
N LEU A 486 8.32 6.64 40.36
CA LEU A 486 9.70 7.05 40.13
C LEU A 486 9.96 8.50 40.52
N SER A 487 11.10 8.75 41.16
CA SER A 487 11.61 10.11 41.33
C SER A 487 12.21 10.64 40.03
N GLU A 488 12.19 11.96 39.82
CA GLU A 488 12.79 12.61 38.64
C GLU A 488 14.28 12.25 38.47
N LYS A 489 15.02 12.10 39.57
CA LYS A 489 16.43 11.65 39.54
C LYS A 489 16.56 10.24 38.95
N ASN A 490 15.66 9.33 39.33
CA ASN A 490 15.65 7.96 38.80
C ASN A 490 15.17 7.92 37.34
N VAL A 491 14.22 8.78 36.96
CA VAL A 491 13.77 8.97 35.58
C VAL A 491 14.95 9.36 34.68
N LEU A 492 15.72 10.38 35.07
CA LEU A 492 16.88 10.83 34.29
C LEU A 492 18.00 9.78 34.24
N LYS A 493 18.24 9.05 35.35
CA LYS A 493 19.23 7.95 35.37
C LYS A 493 18.84 6.83 34.41
N LEU A 494 17.57 6.41 34.43
CA LEU A 494 17.05 5.39 33.52
C LEU A 494 17.09 5.84 32.05
N ALA A 495 16.77 7.11 31.79
CA ALA A 495 16.87 7.67 30.44
C ALA A 495 18.31 7.66 29.91
N LYS A 496 19.32 7.93 30.74
CA LYS A 496 20.73 7.78 30.36
C LYS A 496 21.05 6.35 29.96
N VAL A 497 20.59 5.35 30.73
CA VAL A 497 20.73 3.94 30.36
C VAL A 497 20.07 3.64 29.01
N GLY A 498 18.90 4.22 28.75
CA GLY A 498 18.24 4.13 27.45
C GLY A 498 19.08 4.68 26.29
N VAL A 499 19.67 5.87 26.46
CA VAL A 499 20.58 6.47 25.46
C VAL A 499 21.81 5.59 25.22
N ILE A 500 22.39 5.02 26.28
CA ILE A 500 23.55 4.11 26.18
C ILE A 500 23.17 2.87 25.37
N LEU A 501 22.04 2.21 25.70
CA LEU A 501 21.60 1.00 25.01
C LEU A 501 21.18 1.28 23.56
N GLU A 502 20.49 2.37 23.29
CA GLU A 502 20.14 2.81 21.93
C GLU A 502 21.39 3.02 21.08
N LYS A 503 22.42 3.68 21.63
CA LYS A 503 23.72 3.89 20.98
C LYS A 503 24.47 2.58 20.78
N ALA A 504 24.50 1.72 21.81
CA ALA A 504 25.21 0.43 21.78
C ALA A 504 24.62 -0.54 20.75
N PHE A 505 23.30 -0.56 20.59
CA PHE A 505 22.64 -1.39 19.60
C PHE A 505 22.38 -0.65 18.27
N GLY A 506 22.76 0.62 18.12
CA GLY A 506 22.67 1.37 16.87
C GLY A 506 21.23 1.67 16.40
N GLY A 507 20.25 1.72 17.31
CA GLY A 507 18.87 2.06 16.94
C GLY A 507 17.89 2.04 18.13
N PRO A 508 16.66 2.58 17.97
CA PRO A 508 15.71 2.75 19.07
C PRO A 508 15.33 1.45 19.77
N ARG A 509 15.19 1.50 21.11
CA ARG A 509 15.00 0.33 21.97
C ARG A 509 13.74 0.42 22.84
N ASP A 510 13.13 -0.74 23.02
CA ASP A 510 12.11 -1.04 24.01
C ASP A 510 12.81 -1.88 25.11
N ILE A 511 12.83 -1.36 26.34
CA ILE A 511 13.67 -1.84 27.43
C ILE A 511 12.80 -2.16 28.64
N GLU A 512 12.80 -3.41 29.08
CA GLU A 512 12.20 -3.81 30.36
C GLU A 512 13.23 -3.66 31.48
N TRP A 513 12.83 -3.04 32.59
CA TRP A 513 13.72 -2.73 33.70
C TRP A 513 13.04 -2.92 35.06
N ALA A 514 13.88 -3.10 36.09
CA ALA A 514 13.48 -3.17 37.48
C ALA A 514 14.45 -2.37 38.36
N ILE A 515 13.95 -1.85 39.48
CA ILE A 515 14.75 -1.21 40.53
C ILE A 515 14.67 -2.06 41.79
N PHE A 516 15.83 -2.30 42.39
CA PHE A 516 15.95 -2.90 43.72
C PHE A 516 16.85 -2.02 44.61
N GLU A 517 16.53 -1.93 45.91
CA GLU A 517 17.19 -1.07 46.90
C GLU A 517 17.30 0.41 46.46
N VAL A 518 16.27 0.93 45.79
CA VAL A 518 16.13 2.34 45.35
C VAL A 518 17.16 2.87 44.34
N ARG A 519 18.31 2.19 44.13
CA ARG A 519 19.45 2.75 43.36
C ARG A 519 19.95 1.90 42.20
N THR A 520 19.73 0.58 42.23
CA THR A 520 20.28 -0.35 41.25
C THR A 520 19.23 -0.67 40.20
N PHE A 521 19.52 -0.31 38.95
CA PHE A 521 18.70 -0.65 37.79
C PHE A 521 19.14 -1.99 37.23
N TYR A 522 18.21 -2.92 37.16
CA TYR A 522 18.35 -4.19 36.47
C TYR A 522 17.65 -4.10 35.13
N ILE A 523 18.37 -4.32 34.05
CA ILE A 523 17.80 -4.42 32.71
C ILE A 523 17.44 -5.89 32.47
N LEU A 524 16.13 -6.14 32.34
CA LEU A 524 15.56 -7.47 32.23
C LEU A 524 15.47 -7.91 30.77
N GLN A 525 15.29 -6.97 29.84
CA GLN A 525 15.23 -7.22 28.41
C GLN A 525 15.49 -5.91 27.64
N SER A 526 16.08 -6.01 26.45
CA SER A 526 16.10 -4.92 25.46
C SER A 526 15.82 -5.49 24.08
N ARG A 527 14.91 -4.86 23.34
CA ARG A 527 14.57 -5.23 21.96
C ARG A 527 14.44 -4.00 21.07
N ALA A 528 14.58 -4.19 19.77
CA ALA A 528 14.45 -3.09 18.80
C ALA A 528 12.99 -2.60 18.72
N ILE A 529 12.80 -1.29 18.62
CA ILE A 529 11.50 -0.73 18.21
C ILE A 529 11.35 -0.94 16.70
N THR A 530 10.69 -2.04 16.34
CA THR A 530 10.57 -2.45 14.92
C THR A 530 9.56 -1.61 14.12
N THR A 531 8.71 -0.84 14.79
CA THR A 531 7.69 0.02 14.15
C THR A 531 8.30 1.21 13.41
N PHE A 532 9.50 1.66 13.78
CA PHE A 532 10.15 2.84 13.19
C PHE A 532 10.39 2.70 11.68
N ASN A 533 10.71 1.48 11.23
CA ASN A 533 10.98 1.16 9.82
C ASN A 533 9.78 0.53 9.10
N GLN A 534 8.62 0.38 9.75
CA GLN A 534 7.44 -0.16 9.08
C GLN A 534 6.86 0.85 8.08
N TRP A 535 6.09 0.34 7.13
CA TRP A 535 5.34 1.18 6.20
C TRP A 535 4.14 1.79 6.93
N THR A 536 3.98 3.10 6.89
CA THR A 536 2.79 3.76 7.43
C THR A 536 1.60 3.58 6.47
N ASP A 537 0.38 3.77 6.98
CA ASP A 537 -0.83 3.65 6.16
C ASP A 537 -0.85 4.71 5.04
N TYR A 538 -0.38 5.92 5.36
CA TYR A 538 -0.17 7.00 4.39
C TYR A 538 0.85 6.60 3.33
N GLU A 539 2.03 6.10 3.73
CA GLU A 539 3.05 5.68 2.76
C GLU A 539 2.54 4.61 1.81
N LEU A 540 1.75 3.64 2.30
CA LEU A 540 1.19 2.58 1.45
C LEU A 540 0.14 3.10 0.49
N LEU A 541 -0.73 3.99 0.94
CA LEU A 541 -1.79 4.60 0.12
C LEU A 541 -1.22 5.44 -1.04
N HIS A 542 -0.08 6.10 -0.80
CA HIS A 542 0.57 7.00 -1.76
C HIS A 542 1.83 6.41 -2.41
N GLU A 543 2.07 5.10 -2.29
CA GLU A 543 3.33 4.49 -2.72
C GLU A 543 3.54 4.44 -4.24
N PHE A 544 2.44 4.58 -4.99
CA PHE A 544 2.40 4.59 -6.46
C PHE A 544 1.82 5.90 -7.01
N ASP A 545 1.68 6.93 -6.17
CA ASP A 545 1.15 8.21 -6.60
C ASP A 545 2.08 8.83 -7.64
N THR A 546 1.50 9.34 -8.72
CA THR A 546 2.24 10.07 -9.72
C THR A 546 2.59 11.46 -9.16
N PRO A 547 3.84 11.93 -9.31
CA PRO A 547 4.24 13.27 -8.86
C PRO A 547 3.32 14.38 -9.38
N HIS A 548 2.78 15.18 -8.48
CA HIS A 548 1.99 16.36 -8.83
C HIS A 548 2.91 17.56 -9.10
N LEU A 549 2.83 18.10 -10.31
CA LEU A 549 3.78 19.10 -10.81
C LEU A 549 3.39 20.53 -10.44
N SER A 550 2.08 20.81 -10.33
CA SER A 550 1.58 22.14 -10.01
C SER A 550 0.16 22.12 -9.45
N ASN A 551 -0.20 23.14 -8.68
CA ASN A 551 -1.58 23.37 -8.23
C ASN A 551 -2.53 23.71 -9.39
N ASP A 552 -2.00 24.11 -10.56
CA ASP A 552 -2.74 24.40 -11.80
C ASP A 552 -2.86 23.18 -12.72
N THR A 553 -2.75 21.97 -12.17
CA THR A 553 -3.00 20.74 -12.91
C THR A 553 -4.44 20.30 -12.73
N PHE A 554 -5.06 19.82 -13.81
CA PHE A 554 -6.43 19.33 -13.77
C PHE A 554 -6.46 17.85 -14.11
N TYR A 555 -7.11 17.06 -13.27
CA TYR A 555 -7.26 15.62 -13.45
C TYR A 555 -8.73 15.24 -13.57
N THR A 556 -9.00 14.14 -14.26
CA THR A 556 -10.35 13.58 -14.32
C THR A 556 -10.36 12.07 -14.21
N ARG A 557 -11.43 11.55 -13.61
CA ARG A 557 -11.80 10.12 -13.66
C ARG A 557 -12.88 9.82 -14.69
N ALA A 558 -13.35 10.79 -15.47
CA ALA A 558 -14.32 10.53 -16.54
C ALA A 558 -13.72 9.56 -17.59
N ASN A 559 -14.54 8.62 -18.07
CA ASN A 559 -14.17 7.53 -18.97
C ASN A 559 -13.20 6.49 -18.37
N ILE A 560 -12.06 6.92 -17.80
CA ILE A 560 -11.13 6.00 -17.13
C ILE A 560 -11.76 5.32 -15.91
N GLY A 561 -12.70 5.98 -15.23
CA GLY A 561 -13.49 5.39 -14.15
C GLY A 561 -14.45 4.29 -14.62
N GLU A 562 -14.84 4.23 -15.90
CA GLU A 562 -15.59 3.08 -16.45
C GLU A 562 -14.67 1.87 -16.64
N VAL A 563 -13.42 2.11 -17.05
CA VAL A 563 -12.45 1.06 -17.37
C VAL A 563 -11.72 0.54 -16.12
N LEU A 564 -11.41 1.46 -15.20
CA LEU A 564 -10.73 1.26 -13.92
C LEU A 564 -11.59 1.87 -12.79
N PRO A 565 -12.75 1.25 -12.49
CA PRO A 565 -13.69 1.78 -11.49
C PRO A 565 -13.14 1.73 -10.06
N PHE A 566 -12.33 0.71 -9.78
CA PHE A 566 -11.81 0.38 -8.45
C PHE A 566 -10.40 0.91 -8.21
N ALA A 567 -10.01 0.97 -6.94
CA ALA A 567 -8.60 1.08 -6.58
C ALA A 567 -7.86 -0.15 -7.15
N LEU A 568 -6.74 0.05 -7.84
CA LEU A 568 -6.00 -1.08 -8.41
C LEU A 568 -5.05 -1.70 -7.39
N THR A 569 -5.01 -3.03 -7.35
CA THR A 569 -4.03 -3.75 -6.54
C THR A 569 -2.60 -3.54 -7.08
N PRO A 570 -1.54 -3.61 -6.25
CA PRO A 570 -0.14 -3.47 -6.68
C PRO A 570 0.25 -4.37 -7.86
N LEU A 571 -0.27 -5.61 -7.92
CA LEU A 571 -0.03 -6.50 -9.04
C LEU A 571 -0.71 -5.98 -10.31
N SER A 572 -1.98 -5.56 -10.23
CA SER A 572 -2.69 -4.93 -11.35
C SER A 572 -1.96 -3.69 -11.84
N GLN A 573 -1.51 -2.81 -10.93
CA GLN A 573 -0.79 -1.60 -11.31
C GLN A 573 0.51 -1.91 -12.04
N SER A 574 1.36 -2.77 -11.48
CA SER A 574 2.62 -3.18 -12.11
C SER A 574 2.44 -4.02 -13.39
N THR A 575 1.22 -4.45 -13.71
CA THR A 575 0.88 -5.16 -14.97
C THR A 575 0.30 -4.20 -16.01
N VAL A 576 -0.65 -3.35 -15.62
CA VAL A 576 -1.51 -2.59 -16.53
C VAL A 576 -0.95 -1.20 -16.81
N VAL A 577 -0.35 -0.54 -15.82
CA VAL A 577 0.01 0.89 -15.90
C VAL A 577 1.07 1.14 -16.96
N ASP A 578 2.19 0.45 -16.90
CA ASP A 578 3.30 0.63 -17.84
C ASP A 578 2.89 0.37 -19.29
N GLY A 579 2.10 -0.68 -19.51
CA GLY A 579 1.59 -1.03 -20.85
C GLY A 579 0.62 0.01 -21.39
N THR A 580 -0.29 0.49 -20.53
CA THR A 580 -1.33 1.46 -20.91
C THR A 580 -0.72 2.84 -21.16
N GLU A 581 0.15 3.31 -20.28
CA GLU A 581 0.85 4.58 -20.43
C GLU A 581 1.71 4.58 -21.68
N LYS A 582 2.47 3.50 -21.92
CA LYS A 582 3.25 3.35 -23.15
C LYS A 582 2.38 3.40 -24.41
N GLY A 583 1.27 2.67 -24.42
CA GLY A 583 0.32 2.69 -25.52
C GLY A 583 -0.25 4.08 -25.76
N TYR A 584 -0.67 4.75 -24.69
CA TYR A 584 -1.25 6.09 -24.76
C TYR A 584 -0.25 7.12 -25.29
N GLN A 585 0.97 7.16 -24.75
CA GLN A 585 1.99 8.11 -25.19
C GLN A 585 2.35 7.94 -26.66
N ILE A 586 2.45 6.70 -27.15
CA ILE A 586 2.70 6.43 -28.57
C ILE A 586 1.54 6.97 -29.42
N CYS A 587 0.29 6.78 -28.98
CA CYS A 587 -0.88 7.27 -29.69
C CYS A 587 -0.96 8.82 -29.73
N VAL A 588 -0.70 9.49 -28.60
CA VAL A 588 -0.90 10.95 -28.49
C VAL A 588 0.31 11.74 -28.96
N PHE A 589 1.52 11.28 -28.61
CA PHE A 589 2.78 12.00 -28.85
C PHE A 589 3.64 11.37 -29.95
N GLY A 590 3.27 10.21 -30.49
CA GLY A 590 4.03 9.49 -31.52
C GLY A 590 5.31 8.83 -31.02
N LYS A 591 5.62 8.96 -29.72
CA LYS A 591 6.83 8.41 -29.08
C LYS A 591 6.54 8.08 -27.62
N TYR A 592 7.23 7.08 -27.10
CA TYR A 592 7.18 6.73 -25.68
C TYR A 592 8.35 7.35 -24.92
N ASN A 593 8.04 8.02 -23.81
CA ASN A 593 8.96 8.48 -22.80
C ASN A 593 8.69 7.74 -21.48
N PRO A 594 9.54 6.77 -21.09
CA PRO A 594 9.36 6.02 -19.84
C PRO A 594 9.52 6.86 -18.56
N PHE A 595 9.93 8.13 -18.67
CA PHE A 595 10.30 8.96 -17.52
C PHE A 595 9.35 10.13 -17.29
N ALA A 596 8.34 10.28 -18.13
CA ALA A 596 7.29 11.26 -17.96
C ALA A 596 5.96 10.51 -17.99
N SER A 597 5.25 10.47 -16.85
CA SER A 597 3.82 10.15 -16.87
C SER A 597 3.11 11.40 -17.37
N LEU A 598 2.73 11.40 -18.63
CA LEU A 598 2.20 12.58 -19.32
C LEU A 598 0.68 12.53 -19.43
N SER A 599 0.06 11.40 -19.07
CA SER A 599 -1.25 11.07 -19.59
C SER A 599 -2.14 10.35 -18.58
N ILE A 600 -1.73 9.17 -18.10
CA ILE A 600 -2.44 8.46 -17.05
C ILE A 600 -1.65 8.60 -15.75
N VAL A 601 -2.25 9.31 -14.81
CA VAL A 601 -1.69 9.53 -13.49
C VAL A 601 -2.42 8.67 -12.47
N PHE A 602 -1.70 8.26 -11.43
CA PHE A 602 -2.27 7.51 -10.32
C PHE A 602 -2.25 8.36 -9.06
N SER A 603 -3.34 8.31 -8.29
CA SER A 603 -3.36 8.83 -6.94
C SER A 603 -4.24 7.95 -6.07
N HIS A 604 -3.79 7.60 -4.87
CA HIS A 604 -4.49 6.71 -3.94
C HIS A 604 -4.88 5.36 -4.57
N HIS A 605 -4.03 4.83 -5.47
CA HIS A 605 -4.30 3.64 -6.30
C HIS A 605 -5.38 3.77 -7.39
N TYR A 606 -5.93 4.97 -7.63
CA TYR A 606 -6.89 5.22 -8.70
C TYR A 606 -6.23 5.85 -9.92
N GLY A 607 -6.59 5.35 -11.11
CA GLY A 607 -6.18 5.92 -12.38
C GLY A 607 -7.00 7.18 -12.72
N MET A 608 -6.32 8.22 -13.19
CA MET A 608 -6.87 9.49 -13.63
C MET A 608 -6.20 9.94 -14.94
N ILE A 609 -6.87 10.80 -15.70
CA ILE A 609 -6.33 11.41 -16.92
C ILE A 609 -5.88 12.84 -16.58
N ASP A 610 -4.66 13.22 -16.97
CA ASP A 610 -4.24 14.64 -16.99
C ASP A 610 -5.01 15.35 -18.12
N ILE A 611 -5.91 16.26 -17.74
CA ILE A 611 -6.77 16.99 -18.67
C ILE A 611 -5.92 17.89 -19.58
N LEU A 612 -4.97 18.63 -19.02
CA LEU A 612 -4.13 19.55 -19.78
C LEU A 612 -3.03 18.80 -20.54
N GLY A 613 -2.36 17.84 -19.89
CA GLY A 613 -1.27 17.05 -20.47
C GLY A 613 -1.70 15.98 -21.46
N GLY A 614 -2.89 15.43 -21.29
CA GLY A 614 -3.48 14.46 -22.22
C GLY A 614 -4.38 15.12 -23.25
N LEU A 615 -5.57 15.53 -22.82
CA LEU A 615 -6.69 15.92 -23.70
C LEU A 615 -6.44 17.25 -24.42
N TYR A 616 -5.89 18.24 -23.74
CA TYR A 616 -5.70 19.59 -24.27
C TYR A 616 -4.23 19.97 -24.51
N SER A 617 -3.37 18.98 -24.73
CA SER A 617 -1.94 19.16 -25.01
C SER A 617 -1.64 19.90 -26.33
N LYS A 618 -2.66 20.16 -27.15
CA LYS A 618 -2.60 20.91 -28.42
C LYS A 618 -3.68 22.00 -28.43
N PRO A 619 -3.54 23.05 -27.61
CA PRO A 619 -4.58 24.06 -27.42
C PRO A 619 -4.73 24.97 -28.65
N ARG A 620 -5.93 25.54 -28.80
CA ARG A 620 -6.32 26.40 -29.94
C ARG A 620 -6.56 27.83 -29.47
N ARG A 621 -6.52 28.81 -30.37
CA ARG A 621 -6.70 30.25 -30.02
C ARG A 621 -8.03 30.57 -29.34
N LYS A 622 -9.08 29.82 -29.65
CA LYS A 622 -10.40 29.89 -29.01
C LYS A 622 -10.91 28.47 -28.78
N VAL A 623 -11.82 28.30 -27.82
CA VAL A 623 -12.55 27.05 -27.65
C VAL A 623 -13.40 26.83 -28.90
N GLU A 624 -13.05 25.80 -29.67
CA GLU A 624 -13.75 25.41 -30.89
C GLU A 624 -14.63 24.19 -30.63
N ILE A 625 -15.65 24.00 -31.46
CA ILE A 625 -16.62 22.88 -31.33
C ILE A 625 -15.90 21.51 -31.38
N ALA A 626 -14.74 21.43 -32.05
CA ALA A 626 -13.89 20.24 -32.06
C ALA A 626 -13.30 19.87 -30.69
N SER A 627 -13.00 20.87 -29.85
CA SER A 627 -12.53 20.63 -28.49
C SER A 627 -13.68 20.19 -27.59
N THR A 628 -14.86 20.77 -27.77
CA THR A 628 -16.10 20.34 -27.09
C THR A 628 -16.48 18.90 -27.41
N MET A 629 -16.10 18.36 -28.57
CA MET A 629 -16.30 16.94 -28.89
C MET A 629 -15.44 15.98 -28.07
N ILE A 630 -14.18 16.35 -27.81
CA ILE A 630 -13.33 15.59 -26.89
C ILE A 630 -14.02 15.57 -25.53
N ASP A 631 -14.60 16.69 -25.13
CA ASP A 631 -15.30 16.77 -23.85
C ASP A 631 -16.54 15.88 -23.80
N LEU A 632 -17.37 15.93 -24.84
CA LEU A 632 -18.54 15.07 -24.95
C LEU A 632 -18.18 13.58 -25.04
N ALA A 633 -17.02 13.24 -25.62
CA ALA A 633 -16.55 11.85 -25.72
C ALA A 633 -15.95 11.32 -24.40
N VAL A 634 -15.33 12.19 -23.59
CA VAL A 634 -14.66 11.82 -22.35
C VAL A 634 -15.56 12.04 -21.13
N PHE A 635 -16.13 13.23 -20.98
CA PHE A 635 -16.95 13.66 -19.85
C PHE A 635 -18.45 13.51 -20.08
N GLY A 636 -18.87 13.42 -21.35
CA GLY A 636 -20.29 13.43 -21.70
C GLY A 636 -20.88 14.81 -21.80
N HIS A 637 -20.27 15.86 -21.26
CA HIS A 637 -20.70 17.26 -21.37
C HIS A 637 -19.51 18.18 -21.69
N PRO A 638 -19.72 19.43 -22.14
CA PRO A 638 -18.65 20.40 -22.32
C PRO A 638 -17.89 20.66 -21.01
N VAL A 639 -16.55 20.75 -21.07
CA VAL A 639 -15.66 21.00 -19.92
C VAL A 639 -14.64 22.09 -20.21
N LEU A 640 -14.09 22.14 -21.42
CA LEU A 640 -13.13 23.15 -21.83
C LEU A 640 -13.83 24.51 -21.98
N ASP A 641 -13.46 25.45 -21.12
CA ASP A 641 -13.85 26.86 -21.20
C ASP A 641 -12.65 27.74 -21.60
N ASP A 642 -12.89 29.04 -21.74
CA ASP A 642 -11.85 29.99 -22.13
C ASP A 642 -10.71 30.09 -21.08
N ASP A 643 -11.00 29.86 -19.79
CA ASP A 643 -10.01 29.89 -18.71
C ASP A 643 -9.08 28.66 -18.77
N LEU A 644 -9.66 27.46 -18.87
CA LEU A 644 -8.91 26.22 -18.99
C LEU A 644 -8.13 26.18 -20.31
N ASN A 645 -8.69 26.71 -21.39
CA ASN A 645 -7.99 26.87 -22.66
C ASN A 645 -6.86 27.90 -22.57
N ALA A 646 -7.03 29.03 -21.86
CA ALA A 646 -5.95 29.99 -21.62
C ALA A 646 -4.79 29.36 -20.85
N LYS A 647 -5.08 28.55 -19.83
CA LYS A 647 -4.08 27.76 -19.08
C LYS A 647 -3.38 26.73 -19.98
N ALA A 648 -4.12 26.04 -20.85
CA ALA A 648 -3.55 25.13 -21.83
C ALA A 648 -2.62 25.88 -22.82
N ILE A 649 -3.05 27.02 -23.37
CA ILE A 649 -2.25 27.87 -24.26
C ILE A 649 -0.97 28.33 -23.57
N ALA A 650 -1.06 28.79 -22.31
CA ALA A 650 0.10 29.17 -21.52
C ALA A 650 1.08 27.98 -21.35
N ARG A 651 0.56 26.75 -21.24
CA ARG A 651 1.35 25.54 -21.04
C ARG A 651 1.99 24.97 -22.31
N TYR A 652 1.33 25.04 -23.47
CA TYR A 652 1.76 24.33 -24.70
C TYR A 652 1.91 25.20 -25.96
N GLY A 653 1.42 26.44 -25.98
CA GLY A 653 1.39 27.29 -27.17
C GLY A 653 0.35 26.83 -28.23
N ILE A 654 0.12 27.66 -29.25
CA ILE A 654 -0.94 27.46 -30.25
C ILE A 654 -0.45 26.57 -31.40
N LEU A 655 -1.17 25.50 -31.76
CA LEU A 655 -0.69 24.47 -32.70
C LEU A 655 -1.57 24.15 -33.94
N SER A 656 -2.77 24.73 -34.13
CA SER A 656 -3.61 24.43 -35.33
C SER A 656 -4.70 25.46 -35.63
N THR A 657 -5.18 25.51 -36.89
CA THR A 657 -6.16 26.50 -37.43
C THR A 657 -7.32 25.90 -38.24
N LYS A 658 -7.76 24.65 -37.99
CA LYS A 658 -8.89 24.05 -38.73
C LYS A 658 -10.16 23.93 -37.88
N GLU A 659 -11.19 24.63 -38.32
CA GLU A 659 -12.53 24.67 -37.72
C GLU A 659 -13.45 23.58 -38.30
N LEU A 660 -14.31 23.02 -37.45
CA LEU A 660 -15.40 22.11 -37.78
C LEU A 660 -16.70 22.69 -37.17
N THR A 661 -17.83 22.58 -37.87
CA THR A 661 -19.11 23.22 -37.48
C THR A 661 -20.10 22.23 -36.85
N ALA A 662 -21.08 22.72 -36.07
CA ALA A 662 -22.15 21.93 -35.43
C ALA A 662 -22.88 20.95 -36.39
N ALA A 663 -23.02 21.31 -37.66
CA ALA A 663 -23.68 20.47 -38.66
C ALA A 663 -22.80 19.28 -39.11
N HIS A 664 -21.46 19.41 -39.15
CA HIS A 664 -20.55 18.27 -39.40
C HIS A 664 -20.67 17.19 -38.33
N TYR A 665 -21.11 17.60 -37.14
CA TYR A 665 -21.16 16.77 -35.95
C TYR A 665 -22.48 16.02 -35.77
N SER A 666 -23.61 16.66 -36.08
CA SER A 666 -24.90 15.96 -36.21
C SER A 666 -24.80 14.81 -37.22
N ASP A 667 -24.09 15.05 -38.32
CA ASP A 667 -23.81 14.07 -39.36
C ASP A 667 -22.92 12.91 -38.88
N LEU A 668 -21.84 13.21 -38.15
CA LEU A 668 -20.98 12.18 -37.53
C LEU A 668 -21.74 11.32 -36.53
N ALA A 669 -22.59 11.91 -35.68
CA ALA A 669 -23.40 11.18 -34.71
C ALA A 669 -24.41 10.24 -35.39
N LEU A 670 -25.03 10.68 -36.49
CA LEU A 670 -25.94 9.88 -37.30
C LEU A 670 -25.22 8.74 -38.06
N ILE A 671 -23.98 8.96 -38.49
CA ILE A 671 -23.15 7.90 -39.09
C ILE A 671 -22.79 6.84 -38.05
N LEU A 672 -22.39 7.26 -36.85
CA LEU A 672 -21.99 6.36 -35.75
C LEU A 672 -23.16 5.58 -35.16
N SER A 673 -24.42 6.01 -35.30
CA SER A 673 -25.59 5.30 -34.78
C SER A 673 -25.95 4.03 -35.57
N THR A 674 -25.20 3.69 -36.62
CA THR A 674 -25.49 2.57 -37.53
C THR A 674 -24.28 1.66 -37.78
N CYS A 675 -23.41 1.54 -36.78
CA CYS A 675 -22.29 0.60 -36.83
C CYS A 675 -22.76 -0.82 -36.47
N ASP A 676 -22.48 -1.78 -37.35
CA ASP A 676 -22.62 -3.22 -37.09
C ASP A 676 -21.33 -3.80 -36.45
N ASP A 677 -21.37 -5.04 -35.94
CA ASP A 677 -20.25 -5.81 -35.36
C ASP A 677 -19.66 -5.32 -34.01
N VAL A 678 -20.52 -4.87 -33.08
CA VAL A 678 -20.13 -4.56 -31.69
C VAL A 678 -20.21 -5.83 -30.84
N ILE A 679 -19.08 -6.48 -30.54
CA ILE A 679 -19.03 -7.74 -29.74
C ILE A 679 -19.74 -7.61 -28.39
N SER A 680 -19.69 -6.43 -27.77
CA SER A 680 -20.32 -6.15 -26.48
C SER A 680 -21.85 -6.16 -26.54
N ALA A 681 -22.42 -5.85 -27.72
CA ALA A 681 -23.86 -5.89 -28.00
C ALA A 681 -24.41 -7.32 -28.20
N GLU A 682 -23.53 -8.31 -28.41
CA GLU A 682 -23.93 -9.72 -28.52
C GLU A 682 -24.33 -10.31 -27.17
N VAL A 683 -23.77 -9.81 -26.05
CA VAL A 683 -23.98 -10.38 -24.72
C VAL A 683 -25.46 -10.51 -24.36
N PRO A 684 -26.30 -9.45 -24.42
CA PRO A 684 -27.69 -9.59 -24.05
C PRO A 684 -28.50 -10.42 -25.06
N THR A 685 -28.10 -10.43 -26.34
CA THR A 685 -28.73 -11.28 -27.37
C THR A 685 -28.54 -12.77 -27.04
N ARG A 686 -27.30 -13.17 -26.70
CA ARG A 686 -26.98 -14.55 -26.31
C ARG A 686 -27.68 -14.97 -25.01
N LEU A 687 -27.78 -14.07 -24.04
CA LEU A 687 -28.53 -14.33 -22.81
C LEU A 687 -30.02 -14.52 -23.10
N ALA A 688 -30.59 -13.73 -24.02
CA ALA A 688 -31.98 -13.87 -24.45
C ALA A 688 -32.25 -15.23 -25.12
N GLU A 689 -31.32 -15.73 -25.95
CA GLU A 689 -31.40 -17.07 -26.56
C GLU A 689 -31.49 -18.18 -25.49
N ILE A 690 -30.66 -18.10 -24.44
CA ILE A 690 -30.70 -19.05 -23.31
C ILE A 690 -32.05 -18.99 -22.59
N VAL A 691 -32.54 -17.79 -22.30
CA VAL A 691 -33.81 -17.58 -21.60
C VAL A 691 -35.00 -18.06 -22.43
N GLU A 692 -34.98 -17.86 -23.75
CA GLU A 692 -36.02 -18.33 -24.65
C GLU A 692 -36.12 -19.87 -24.63
N VAL A 693 -34.99 -20.57 -24.61
CA VAL A 693 -34.97 -22.03 -24.44
C VAL A 693 -35.56 -22.45 -23.09
N LEU A 694 -35.23 -21.74 -22.00
CA LEU A 694 -35.80 -22.02 -20.68
C LEU A 694 -37.31 -21.77 -20.63
N ARG A 695 -37.82 -20.73 -21.30
CA ARG A 695 -39.26 -20.44 -21.41
C ARG A 695 -39.97 -21.50 -22.23
N ASN A 696 -39.44 -21.86 -23.40
CA ASN A 696 -40.02 -22.87 -24.27
C ASN A 696 -40.12 -24.26 -23.61
N ASN A 697 -39.28 -24.54 -22.62
CA ASN A 697 -39.32 -25.78 -21.83
C ASN A 697 -40.09 -25.65 -20.50
N ASN A 698 -40.76 -24.52 -20.22
CA ASN A 698 -41.45 -24.25 -18.95
C ASN A 698 -40.55 -24.35 -17.69
N LEU A 699 -39.27 -24.00 -17.85
CA LEU A 699 -38.25 -24.08 -16.80
C LEU A 699 -37.83 -22.71 -16.26
N SER A 700 -38.18 -21.64 -16.96
CA SER A 700 -37.91 -20.23 -16.63
C SER A 700 -38.21 -19.87 -15.17
N GLU A 701 -39.43 -20.14 -14.69
CA GLU A 701 -39.87 -19.77 -13.35
C GLU A 701 -39.11 -20.54 -12.26
N LYS A 702 -38.95 -21.87 -12.45
CA LYS A 702 -38.18 -22.72 -11.53
C LYS A 702 -36.71 -22.28 -11.44
N PHE A 703 -36.13 -21.84 -12.54
CA PHE A 703 -34.73 -21.41 -12.60
C PHE A 703 -34.46 -20.14 -11.78
N THR A 704 -35.46 -19.25 -11.61
CA THR A 704 -35.29 -18.02 -10.83
C THR A 704 -35.06 -18.22 -9.33
N PHE A 705 -35.43 -19.39 -8.79
CA PHE A 705 -35.26 -19.74 -7.37
C PHE A 705 -34.01 -20.58 -7.08
N VAL A 706 -33.25 -20.94 -8.12
CA VAL A 706 -32.02 -21.74 -7.97
C VAL A 706 -30.92 -20.85 -7.39
N ASP A 707 -30.11 -21.38 -6.47
CA ASP A 707 -28.92 -20.68 -6.00
C ASP A 707 -28.00 -20.39 -7.20
N PRO A 708 -27.55 -19.13 -7.41
CA PRO A 708 -26.67 -18.80 -8.53
C PRO A 708 -25.40 -19.66 -8.63
N VAL A 709 -24.87 -20.13 -7.49
CA VAL A 709 -23.70 -21.01 -7.42
C VAL A 709 -24.00 -22.39 -8.01
N GLU A 710 -25.22 -22.90 -7.81
CA GLU A 710 -25.68 -24.20 -8.32
C GLU A 710 -26.28 -24.11 -9.73
N GLY A 711 -26.53 -22.91 -10.25
CA GLY A 711 -27.26 -22.69 -11.50
C GLY A 711 -26.68 -23.42 -12.72
N VAL A 712 -25.34 -23.50 -12.84
CA VAL A 712 -24.70 -24.23 -13.96
C VAL A 712 -24.98 -25.73 -13.88
N ALA A 713 -24.88 -26.31 -12.69
CA ALA A 713 -25.20 -27.72 -12.46
C ALA A 713 -26.68 -28.00 -12.72
N TRP A 714 -27.54 -27.07 -12.31
CA TRP A 714 -28.97 -27.14 -12.56
C TRP A 714 -29.29 -27.13 -14.06
N LEU A 715 -28.70 -26.22 -14.85
CA LEU A 715 -28.89 -26.17 -16.30
C LEU A 715 -28.47 -27.49 -16.95
N ARG A 716 -27.33 -28.04 -16.54
CA ARG A 716 -26.81 -29.31 -17.07
C ARG A 716 -27.76 -30.48 -16.84
N CYS A 717 -28.41 -30.54 -15.67
CA CYS A 717 -29.30 -31.62 -15.29
C CYS A 717 -30.73 -31.45 -15.83
N ASN A 718 -31.23 -30.21 -15.95
CA ASN A 718 -32.64 -29.93 -16.22
C ASN A 718 -32.91 -29.40 -17.64
N CYS A 719 -31.93 -28.79 -18.31
CA CYS A 719 -32.11 -28.26 -19.66
C CYS A 719 -30.80 -28.29 -20.47
N LYS A 720 -30.51 -29.44 -21.10
CA LYS A 720 -29.26 -29.63 -21.85
C LYS A 720 -29.06 -28.58 -22.95
N SER A 721 -30.10 -28.19 -23.68
CA SER A 721 -30.02 -27.18 -24.74
C SER A 721 -29.66 -25.79 -24.20
N ALA A 722 -30.20 -25.39 -23.04
CA ALA A 722 -29.81 -24.13 -22.40
C ALA A 722 -28.38 -24.19 -21.86
N TYR A 723 -27.94 -25.36 -21.37
CA TYR A 723 -26.56 -25.59 -20.94
C TYR A 723 -25.56 -25.50 -22.11
N GLU A 724 -25.87 -26.08 -23.28
CA GLU A 724 -25.03 -25.98 -24.48
C GLU A 724 -24.85 -24.52 -24.93
N LEU A 725 -25.94 -23.74 -24.97
CA LEU A 725 -25.88 -22.30 -25.27
C LEU A 725 -25.09 -21.51 -24.22
N PHE A 726 -25.21 -21.89 -22.94
CA PHE A 726 -24.41 -21.30 -21.86
C PHE A 726 -22.91 -21.60 -22.02
N GLN A 727 -22.54 -22.82 -22.42
CA GLN A 727 -21.14 -23.17 -22.70
C GLN A 727 -20.57 -22.36 -23.87
N ASP A 728 -21.36 -22.17 -24.92
CA ASP A 728 -20.97 -21.32 -26.05
C ASP A 728 -20.78 -19.86 -25.60
N PHE A 729 -21.70 -19.35 -24.76
CA PHE A 729 -21.58 -18.01 -24.18
C PHE A 729 -20.28 -17.84 -23.38
N ILE A 730 -19.97 -18.77 -22.47
CA ILE A 730 -18.74 -18.72 -21.66
C ILE A 730 -17.49 -18.84 -22.54
N THR A 731 -17.53 -19.65 -23.60
CA THR A 731 -16.40 -19.78 -24.53
C THR A 731 -16.08 -18.47 -25.24
N VAL A 732 -17.09 -17.68 -25.60
CA VAL A 732 -16.91 -16.43 -26.35
C VAL A 732 -16.68 -15.22 -25.42
N HIS A 733 -17.42 -15.14 -24.30
CA HIS A 733 -17.51 -13.98 -23.42
C HIS A 733 -17.05 -14.22 -21.98
N GLY A 734 -16.73 -15.45 -21.60
CA GLY A 734 -16.39 -15.82 -20.22
C GLY A 734 -15.18 -15.08 -19.63
N HIS A 735 -14.28 -14.55 -20.46
CA HIS A 735 -13.13 -13.76 -20.02
C HIS A 735 -13.48 -12.37 -19.47
N ARG A 736 -14.76 -11.96 -19.52
CA ARG A 736 -15.24 -10.63 -19.11
C ARG A 736 -15.72 -10.59 -17.66
N LEU A 737 -15.82 -9.37 -17.12
CA LEU A 737 -16.27 -9.04 -15.76
C LEU A 737 -16.40 -7.51 -15.60
N LEU A 738 -16.99 -7.07 -14.47
CA LEU A 738 -16.87 -5.69 -13.99
C LEU A 738 -15.42 -5.45 -13.49
N GLY A 739 -14.78 -4.37 -13.96
CA GLY A 739 -13.38 -4.08 -13.64
C GLY A 739 -12.40 -5.01 -14.38
N GLU A 740 -12.51 -5.07 -15.72
CA GLU A 740 -11.79 -6.01 -16.60
C GLU A 740 -10.27 -6.08 -16.39
N PHE A 741 -9.65 -4.97 -15.95
CA PHE A 741 -8.20 -4.81 -15.75
C PHE A 741 -7.73 -5.07 -14.30
N GLU A 742 -8.63 -5.30 -13.35
CA GLU A 742 -8.25 -5.68 -11.98
C GLU A 742 -8.04 -7.21 -11.90
N LEU A 743 -6.81 -7.63 -11.62
CA LEU A 743 -6.43 -9.04 -11.62
C LEU A 743 -6.96 -9.84 -10.42
N SER A 744 -7.28 -9.16 -9.31
CA SER A 744 -7.84 -9.82 -8.13
C SER A 744 -9.29 -10.29 -8.31
N LEU A 745 -10.06 -9.67 -9.20
CA LEU A 745 -11.45 -10.04 -9.46
C LEU A 745 -11.58 -11.31 -10.29
N ASN A 746 -12.70 -12.02 -10.19
CA ASN A 746 -13.00 -13.24 -10.94
C ASN A 746 -13.74 -12.90 -12.25
N SER A 747 -13.35 -13.56 -13.34
CA SER A 747 -14.07 -13.48 -14.61
C SER A 747 -15.30 -14.39 -14.64
N TRP A 748 -16.21 -14.19 -15.59
CA TRP A 748 -17.41 -15.02 -15.73
C TRP A 748 -17.13 -16.51 -15.98
N GLU A 749 -15.99 -16.87 -16.57
CA GLU A 749 -15.58 -18.27 -16.71
C GLU A 749 -15.08 -18.87 -15.38
N MET A 750 -14.53 -18.04 -14.49
CA MET A 750 -14.03 -18.47 -13.18
C MET A 750 -15.16 -18.57 -12.16
N ASP A 751 -16.05 -17.58 -12.18
CA ASP A 751 -17.23 -17.52 -11.34
C ASP A 751 -18.46 -17.21 -12.21
N PRO A 752 -19.14 -18.26 -12.70
CA PRO A 752 -20.30 -18.07 -13.56
C PRO A 752 -21.56 -17.61 -12.81
N SER A 753 -21.53 -17.51 -11.47
CA SER A 753 -22.70 -17.13 -10.66
C SER A 753 -23.26 -15.76 -11.04
N ALA A 754 -22.40 -14.82 -11.43
CA ALA A 754 -22.80 -13.51 -11.95
C ALA A 754 -23.64 -13.64 -13.24
N VAL A 755 -23.23 -14.51 -14.16
CA VAL A 755 -23.97 -14.78 -15.41
C VAL A 755 -25.28 -15.50 -15.13
N ILE A 756 -25.30 -16.43 -14.17
CA ILE A 756 -26.54 -17.10 -13.74
C ILE A 756 -27.54 -16.08 -13.21
N LYS A 757 -27.11 -15.15 -12.34
CA LYS A 757 -27.98 -14.05 -11.86
C LYS A 757 -28.52 -13.22 -13.02
N MET A 758 -27.69 -12.92 -14.02
CA MET A 758 -28.12 -12.19 -15.21
C MET A 758 -29.22 -12.95 -15.99
N ILE A 759 -29.07 -14.28 -16.17
CA ILE A 759 -30.07 -15.12 -16.83
C ILE A 759 -31.36 -15.16 -16.00
N GLN A 760 -31.27 -15.33 -14.68
CA GLN A 760 -32.42 -15.38 -13.77
C GLN A 760 -33.23 -14.09 -13.81
N VAL A 761 -32.57 -12.93 -13.84
CA VAL A 761 -33.23 -11.63 -13.96
C VAL A 761 -33.95 -11.54 -15.30
N ASN A 762 -33.32 -11.97 -16.39
CA ASN A 762 -33.95 -12.00 -17.72
C ASN A 762 -35.10 -13.02 -17.83
N CYS A 763 -35.11 -14.09 -17.05
CA CYS A 763 -36.24 -15.04 -16.96
C CYS A 763 -37.52 -14.39 -16.40
N LYS A 764 -37.41 -13.35 -15.56
CA LYS A 764 -38.56 -12.64 -14.97
C LYS A 764 -39.30 -11.74 -15.98
N VAL A 765 -38.71 -11.49 -17.14
CA VAL A 765 -39.20 -10.51 -18.14
C VAL A 765 -40.28 -11.12 -19.02
N SER A 766 -41.42 -10.45 -19.14
CA SER A 766 -42.59 -10.98 -19.86
C SER A 766 -42.56 -10.78 -21.38
N LYS A 767 -41.69 -9.92 -21.92
CA LYS A 767 -41.62 -9.60 -23.37
C LYS A 767 -40.39 -10.19 -24.06
N THR A 768 -40.58 -10.63 -25.30
CA THR A 768 -39.48 -10.99 -26.22
C THR A 768 -38.78 -9.71 -26.67
N VAL A 769 -37.48 -9.61 -26.39
CA VAL A 769 -36.63 -8.47 -26.75
C VAL A 769 -36.56 -8.36 -28.28
N ARG A 770 -37.27 -7.39 -28.87
CA ARG A 770 -37.14 -7.07 -30.30
C ARG A 770 -35.96 -6.12 -30.49
N LYS A 771 -34.93 -6.55 -31.22
CA LYS A 771 -33.96 -5.63 -31.84
C LYS A 771 -34.75 -4.58 -32.65
N PHE A 772 -34.49 -3.29 -32.44
CA PHE A 772 -34.82 -2.30 -33.45
C PHE A 772 -33.94 -2.61 -34.67
N LYS A 773 -34.55 -3.14 -35.73
CA LYS A 773 -33.84 -3.55 -36.95
C LYS A 773 -34.43 -2.82 -38.15
N ASP A 774 -34.39 -1.49 -38.10
CA ASP A 774 -34.50 -0.65 -39.30
C ASP A 774 -33.17 0.06 -39.49
N ILE A 775 -32.21 -0.62 -40.12
CA ILE A 775 -31.06 0.06 -40.72
C ILE A 775 -31.60 0.68 -42.01
N GLU A 776 -32.09 1.93 -41.91
CA GLU A 776 -32.44 2.72 -43.09
C GLU A 776 -31.18 2.88 -43.95
N THR A 777 -31.22 2.34 -45.16
CA THR A 777 -30.12 2.28 -46.11
C THR A 777 -29.68 3.64 -46.68
N ASN A 778 -30.38 4.75 -46.36
CA ASN A 778 -30.14 6.10 -46.92
C ASN A 778 -29.80 7.17 -45.86
N ILE A 779 -28.88 6.88 -44.94
CA ILE A 779 -28.39 7.88 -43.95
C ILE A 779 -27.72 9.08 -44.61
N ILE A 780 -27.08 8.87 -45.76
CA ILE A 780 -26.31 9.89 -46.50
C ILE A 780 -27.19 11.03 -47.01
N ASP A 781 -28.45 10.74 -47.28
CA ASP A 781 -29.44 11.73 -47.72
C ASP A 781 -29.88 12.64 -46.56
N LYS A 782 -29.78 12.17 -45.32
CA LYS A 782 -30.07 12.93 -44.10
C LYS A 782 -28.88 13.78 -43.61
N LEU A 783 -27.69 13.59 -44.18
CA LEU A 783 -26.50 14.37 -43.84
C LEU A 783 -26.57 15.80 -44.40
N VAL A 784 -26.27 16.76 -43.54
CA VAL A 784 -26.33 18.21 -43.78
C VAL A 784 -25.03 18.73 -44.42
N CYS A 785 -23.87 18.19 -44.04
CA CYS A 785 -22.55 18.81 -44.21
C CYS A 785 -21.64 18.29 -45.32
N PRO A 786 -22.00 17.29 -46.12
CA PRO A 786 -21.49 17.25 -47.48
C PRO A 786 -22.54 17.90 -48.40
N GLU A 787 -22.43 19.21 -48.64
CA GLU A 787 -23.30 19.91 -49.61
C GLU A 787 -23.07 19.43 -51.05
N LYS A 788 -21.84 18.98 -51.36
CA LYS A 788 -21.46 18.51 -52.70
C LYS A 788 -21.76 17.02 -52.88
N PHE A 789 -22.46 16.69 -53.97
CA PHE A 789 -22.80 15.32 -54.37
C PHE A 789 -21.58 14.39 -54.45
N VAL A 790 -20.44 14.88 -54.96
CA VAL A 790 -19.19 14.12 -55.06
C VAL A 790 -18.65 13.74 -53.68
N THR A 791 -18.75 14.65 -52.70
CA THR A 791 -18.32 14.40 -51.31
C THR A 791 -19.25 13.41 -50.62
N LYS A 792 -20.57 13.48 -50.86
CA LYS A 792 -21.53 12.45 -50.38
C LYS A 792 -21.19 11.05 -50.92
N LYS A 793 -20.81 10.93 -52.20
CA LYS A 793 -20.36 9.65 -52.80
C LYS A 793 -19.03 9.13 -52.26
N ILE A 794 -18.06 10.00 -51.97
CA ILE A 794 -16.80 9.58 -51.34
C ILE A 794 -17.07 9.12 -49.90
N LEU A 795 -17.90 9.85 -49.17
CA LEU A 795 -18.30 9.51 -47.82
C LEU A 795 -19.08 8.19 -47.78
N SER A 796 -19.94 7.90 -48.76
CA SER A 796 -20.65 6.61 -48.86
C SER A 796 -19.69 5.42 -48.94
N TYR A 797 -18.58 5.58 -49.66
CA TYR A 797 -17.54 4.56 -49.75
C TYR A 797 -16.68 4.45 -48.47
N LEU A 798 -16.42 5.58 -47.79
CA LEU A 798 -15.61 5.60 -46.57
C LEU A 798 -16.38 5.17 -45.32
N ILE A 799 -17.70 5.38 -45.26
CA ILE A 799 -18.55 5.05 -44.12
C ILE A 799 -18.40 3.57 -43.72
N ASP A 800 -18.40 2.65 -44.67
CA ASP A 800 -18.26 1.22 -44.38
C ASP A 800 -16.87 0.90 -43.78
N LYS A 801 -15.83 1.61 -44.22
CA LYS A 801 -14.49 1.51 -43.65
C LYS A 801 -14.42 2.08 -42.22
N TYR A 802 -15.13 3.17 -41.94
CA TYR A 802 -15.24 3.75 -40.60
C TYR A 802 -16.05 2.86 -39.66
N ARG A 803 -17.16 2.29 -40.12
CA ARG A 803 -17.97 1.31 -39.36
C ARG A 803 -17.12 0.10 -38.98
N SER A 804 -16.39 -0.46 -39.95
CA SER A 804 -15.46 -1.58 -39.69
C SER A 804 -14.36 -1.19 -38.67
N ALA A 805 -13.89 0.05 -38.68
CA ALA A 805 -12.91 0.53 -37.70
C ALA A 805 -13.46 0.56 -36.26
N VAL A 806 -14.74 0.90 -36.05
CA VAL A 806 -15.39 0.85 -34.73
C VAL A 806 -15.48 -0.60 -34.23
N GLY A 807 -15.92 -1.54 -35.08
CA GLY A 807 -15.92 -2.96 -34.74
C GLY A 807 -14.52 -3.51 -34.45
N ASN A 808 -13.50 -3.07 -35.19
CA ASN A 808 -12.11 -3.45 -34.94
C ASN A 808 -11.58 -2.89 -33.60
N ARG A 809 -11.96 -1.67 -33.21
CA ARG A 809 -11.61 -1.11 -31.88
C ARG A 809 -12.16 -1.97 -30.75
N GLU A 810 -13.43 -2.38 -30.82
CA GLU A 810 -14.04 -3.27 -29.82
C GLU A 810 -13.40 -4.68 -29.82
N LYS A 811 -13.06 -5.22 -31.00
CA LYS A 811 -12.28 -6.46 -31.13
C LYS A 811 -10.92 -6.35 -30.44
N SER A 812 -10.20 -5.24 -30.63
CA SER A 812 -8.92 -4.99 -29.97
C SER A 812 -9.07 -4.91 -28.45
N LYS A 813 -10.08 -4.19 -27.94
CA LYS A 813 -10.38 -4.16 -26.50
C LYS A 813 -10.66 -5.58 -25.98
N SER A 814 -11.53 -6.33 -26.64
CA SER A 814 -11.87 -7.70 -26.21
C SER A 814 -10.66 -8.63 -26.21
N ALA A 815 -9.73 -8.50 -27.17
CA ALA A 815 -8.51 -9.30 -27.20
C ALA A 815 -7.57 -8.96 -26.02
N LEU A 816 -7.47 -7.68 -25.66
CA LEU A 816 -6.71 -7.23 -24.50
C LEU A 816 -7.29 -7.79 -23.19
N VAL A 817 -8.61 -7.76 -23.02
CA VAL A 817 -9.28 -8.34 -21.84
C VAL A 817 -9.07 -9.86 -21.77
N LYS A 818 -9.11 -10.57 -22.90
CA LYS A 818 -8.76 -12.00 -22.97
C LYS A 818 -7.34 -12.26 -22.46
N LEU A 819 -6.37 -11.44 -22.87
CA LEU A 819 -4.99 -11.53 -22.38
C LEU A 819 -4.92 -11.29 -20.86
N MET A 820 -5.58 -10.25 -20.35
CA MET A 820 -5.63 -9.97 -18.91
C MET A 820 -6.21 -11.14 -18.13
N ASN A 821 -7.25 -11.78 -18.65
CA ASN A 821 -7.84 -12.95 -18.03
C ASN A 821 -6.91 -14.18 -18.05
N LYS A 822 -6.08 -14.37 -19.08
CA LYS A 822 -5.04 -15.41 -19.06
C LYS A 822 -3.97 -15.14 -18.01
N LEU A 823 -3.53 -13.89 -17.85
CA LEU A 823 -2.62 -13.50 -16.77
C LEU A 823 -3.24 -13.73 -15.39
N ARG A 824 -4.52 -13.42 -15.24
CA ARG A 824 -5.31 -13.64 -14.03
C ARG A 824 -5.30 -15.11 -13.57
N ILE A 825 -5.49 -16.06 -14.50
CA ILE A 825 -5.38 -17.51 -14.25
C ILE A 825 -3.94 -17.85 -13.84
N ALA A 826 -2.95 -17.40 -14.61
CA ALA A 826 -1.55 -17.72 -14.38
C ALA A 826 -1.09 -17.27 -12.97
N TYR A 827 -1.49 -16.07 -12.53
CA TYR A 827 -1.17 -15.57 -11.20
C TYR A 827 -1.84 -16.37 -10.08
N ARG A 828 -3.09 -16.83 -10.26
CA ARG A 828 -3.73 -17.73 -9.28
C ARG A 828 -3.01 -19.07 -9.18
N SER A 829 -2.61 -19.66 -10.31
CA SER A 829 -1.80 -20.88 -10.30
C SER A 829 -0.45 -20.68 -9.61
N LEU A 830 0.20 -19.54 -9.84
CA LEU A 830 1.42 -19.17 -9.13
C LEU A 830 1.17 -18.99 -7.63
N ALA A 831 0.04 -18.39 -7.24
CA ALA A 831 -0.31 -18.18 -5.84
C ALA A 831 -0.55 -19.48 -5.07
N VAL A 832 -1.22 -20.45 -5.69
CA VAL A 832 -1.40 -21.80 -5.15
C VAL A 832 -0.03 -22.43 -4.88
N GLU A 833 0.87 -22.39 -5.85
CA GLU A 833 2.20 -22.98 -5.71
C GLU A 833 3.06 -22.25 -4.67
N MET A 834 3.00 -20.92 -4.64
CA MET A 834 3.69 -20.11 -3.65
C MET A 834 3.19 -20.39 -2.23
N THR A 835 1.89 -20.61 -2.06
CA THR A 835 1.28 -20.98 -0.77
C THR A 835 1.71 -22.38 -0.34
N ARG A 836 1.66 -23.35 -1.28
CA ARG A 836 2.08 -24.74 -1.05
C ARG A 836 3.56 -24.87 -0.66
N GLN A 837 4.42 -24.00 -1.21
CA GLN A 837 5.84 -23.93 -0.87
C GLN A 837 6.14 -23.05 0.37
N GLY A 838 5.13 -22.43 0.98
CA GLY A 838 5.29 -21.59 2.17
C GLY A 838 5.94 -20.22 1.91
N PHE A 839 5.93 -19.72 0.67
CA PHE A 839 6.42 -18.37 0.35
C PHE A 839 5.44 -17.26 0.77
N ILE A 840 4.14 -17.54 0.72
CA ILE A 840 3.07 -16.65 1.17
C ILE A 840 2.03 -17.44 1.99
N PRO A 841 1.36 -16.82 2.97
CA PRO A 841 0.37 -17.50 3.81
C PRO A 841 -0.95 -17.87 3.14
N ALA A 842 -1.31 -17.13 2.08
CA ALA A 842 -2.59 -17.21 1.41
C ALA A 842 -2.45 -16.80 -0.05
N GLU A 843 -3.22 -17.45 -0.93
CA GLU A 843 -3.19 -17.21 -2.37
C GLU A 843 -3.56 -15.77 -2.73
N SER A 844 -4.54 -15.20 -2.02
CA SER A 844 -5.02 -13.83 -2.24
C SER A 844 -3.94 -12.76 -2.03
N LEU A 845 -2.87 -13.08 -1.31
CA LEU A 845 -1.80 -12.13 -1.01
C LEU A 845 -0.99 -11.74 -2.25
N ILE A 846 -0.99 -12.59 -3.29
CA ILE A 846 -0.21 -12.34 -4.52
C ILE A 846 -0.60 -11.03 -5.19
N PHE A 847 -1.88 -10.65 -5.15
CA PHE A 847 -2.38 -9.43 -5.80
C PHE A 847 -1.83 -8.16 -5.14
N HIS A 848 -1.39 -8.26 -3.88
CA HIS A 848 -0.82 -7.16 -3.11
C HIS A 848 0.72 -7.09 -3.18
N LEU A 849 1.32 -7.87 -4.07
CA LEU A 849 2.74 -7.81 -4.43
C LEU A 849 2.90 -7.31 -5.86
N THR A 850 3.88 -6.43 -6.09
CA THR A 850 4.33 -6.09 -7.45
C THR A 850 5.14 -7.24 -8.05
N HIS A 851 5.32 -7.26 -9.37
CA HIS A 851 6.19 -8.27 -10.03
C HIS A 851 7.59 -8.37 -9.41
N ASN A 852 8.19 -7.23 -9.06
CA ASN A 852 9.51 -7.19 -8.43
C ASN A 852 9.47 -7.78 -7.01
N GLU A 853 8.43 -7.48 -6.24
CA GLU A 853 8.26 -8.03 -4.89
C GLU A 853 8.00 -9.55 -4.94
N ILE A 854 7.19 -10.04 -5.90
CA ILE A 854 7.00 -11.49 -6.14
C ILE A 854 8.33 -12.17 -6.42
N LYS A 855 9.16 -11.59 -7.30
CA LYS A 855 10.50 -12.10 -7.60
C LYS A 855 11.37 -12.18 -6.33
N GLU A 856 11.39 -11.13 -5.51
CA GLU A 856 12.18 -11.12 -4.27
C GLU A 856 11.68 -12.12 -3.22
N VAL A 857 10.36 -12.29 -3.08
CA VAL A 857 9.77 -13.27 -2.17
C VAL A 857 10.19 -14.70 -2.58
N ILE A 858 10.15 -15.02 -3.87
CA ILE A 858 10.54 -16.35 -4.37
C ILE A 858 12.05 -16.60 -4.21
N HIS A 859 12.90 -15.62 -4.59
CA HIS A 859 14.35 -15.84 -4.62
C HIS A 859 15.04 -15.67 -3.26
N ARG A 860 14.52 -14.79 -2.40
CA ARG A 860 15.18 -14.39 -1.14
C ARG A 860 14.36 -14.70 0.11
N LYS A 861 13.14 -15.23 -0.02
CA LYS A 861 12.22 -15.48 1.10
C LYS A 861 12.10 -14.28 2.05
N ASN A 862 11.97 -13.07 1.48
CA ASN A 862 11.98 -11.84 2.26
C ASN A 862 10.63 -11.63 2.99
N PRO A 863 10.55 -11.83 4.33
CA PRO A 863 9.26 -11.79 5.02
C PRO A 863 8.74 -10.36 5.21
N SER A 864 9.61 -9.34 5.12
CA SER A 864 9.18 -7.93 5.17
C SER A 864 8.25 -7.54 4.00
N LEU A 865 8.43 -8.16 2.84
CA LEU A 865 7.57 -7.96 1.68
C LEU A 865 6.21 -8.66 1.85
N VAL A 866 6.21 -9.84 2.47
CA VAL A 866 4.98 -10.57 2.83
C VAL A 866 4.15 -9.74 3.81
N MET A 867 4.80 -9.16 4.83
CA MET A 867 4.15 -8.25 5.78
C MET A 867 3.60 -7.00 5.09
N LYS A 868 4.37 -6.39 4.18
CA LYS A 868 3.93 -5.23 3.40
C LYS A 868 2.67 -5.56 2.59
N ALA A 869 2.66 -6.71 1.92
CA ALA A 869 1.52 -7.18 1.15
C ALA A 869 0.29 -7.48 2.03
N ALA A 870 0.49 -8.08 3.21
CA ALA A 870 -0.59 -8.35 4.17
C ALA A 870 -1.22 -7.04 4.68
N LYS A 871 -0.39 -6.02 4.94
CA LYS A 871 -0.88 -4.70 5.34
C LYS A 871 -1.67 -4.02 4.21
N ARG A 872 -1.19 -4.07 2.96
CA ARG A 872 -1.92 -3.59 1.78
C ARG A 872 -3.27 -4.30 1.62
N GLN A 873 -3.30 -5.63 1.76
CA GLN A 873 -4.53 -6.42 1.68
C GLN A 873 -5.55 -5.98 2.73
N LYS A 874 -5.10 -5.75 3.97
CA LYS A 874 -5.95 -5.26 5.05
C LYS A 874 -6.54 -3.87 4.76
N LEU A 875 -5.77 -2.98 4.16
CA LEU A 875 -6.18 -1.60 3.88
C LEU A 875 -7.01 -1.46 2.58
N TYR A 876 -6.84 -2.37 1.63
CA TYR A 876 -7.48 -2.31 0.31
C TYR A 876 -9.00 -2.08 0.32
N PRO A 877 -9.82 -2.69 1.21
CA PRO A 877 -11.25 -2.40 1.27
C PRO A 877 -11.57 -0.94 1.60
N SER A 878 -10.73 -0.26 2.39
CA SER A 878 -10.91 1.17 2.69
C SER A 878 -10.53 2.04 1.49
N TRP A 879 -9.48 1.66 0.76
CA TRP A 879 -9.04 2.35 -0.45
C TRP A 879 -10.08 2.26 -1.55
N ASN A 880 -10.70 1.10 -1.73
CA ASN A 880 -11.69 0.87 -2.77
C ASN A 880 -13.01 1.66 -2.58
N LYS A 881 -13.21 2.27 -1.40
CA LYS A 881 -14.38 3.12 -1.11
C LYS A 881 -14.16 4.59 -1.45
N LEU A 882 -12.93 5.01 -1.75
CA LEU A 882 -12.62 6.41 -2.02
C LEU A 882 -13.35 6.87 -3.29
N LYS A 883 -13.98 8.05 -3.19
CA LYS A 883 -14.64 8.73 -4.30
C LYS A 883 -13.89 10.01 -4.60
N PHE A 884 -13.86 10.38 -5.87
CA PHE A 884 -13.18 11.59 -6.33
C PHE A 884 -14.15 12.44 -7.15
N PRO A 885 -14.01 13.77 -7.11
CA PRO A 885 -14.67 14.66 -8.05
C PRO A 885 -14.36 14.27 -9.50
N GLU A 886 -15.30 14.56 -10.40
CA GLU A 886 -15.11 14.35 -11.84
C GLU A 886 -13.95 15.17 -12.40
N ILE A 887 -13.81 16.42 -11.96
CA ILE A 887 -12.71 17.33 -12.28
C ILE A 887 -12.02 17.72 -10.98
N ILE A 888 -10.72 17.49 -10.94
CA ILE A 888 -9.87 17.70 -9.78
C ILE A 888 -8.87 18.79 -10.14
N SER A 889 -8.82 19.87 -9.36
CA SER A 889 -7.81 20.92 -9.51
C SER A 889 -6.73 20.74 -8.45
N GLY A 890 -5.47 20.67 -8.88
CA GLY A 890 -4.33 20.43 -8.01
C GLY A 890 -4.29 18.99 -7.49
N MET A 891 -3.92 18.81 -6.22
CA MET A 891 -3.79 17.49 -5.60
C MET A 891 -5.15 16.77 -5.58
N PRO A 892 -5.24 15.52 -6.05
CA PRO A 892 -6.41 14.68 -5.85
C PRO A 892 -6.65 14.44 -4.37
N ILE A 893 -7.76 14.98 -3.89
CA ILE A 893 -8.27 14.78 -2.55
C ILE A 893 -9.56 13.99 -2.72
N PRO A 894 -9.69 12.82 -2.07
CA PRO A 894 -10.96 12.11 -2.05
C PRO A 894 -12.06 12.99 -1.45
N ASP A 895 -13.27 12.88 -1.97
CA ASP A 895 -14.44 13.47 -1.31
C ASP A 895 -14.49 12.92 0.12
N VAL A 896 -14.27 13.80 1.11
CA VAL A 896 -14.59 13.45 2.51
C VAL A 896 -16.08 13.14 2.53
N GLU A 897 -16.48 12.02 3.10
CA GLU A 897 -17.88 11.70 3.41
C GLU A 897 -18.41 12.74 4.41
N ASN A 898 -18.62 13.97 3.95
CA ASN A 898 -19.60 14.83 4.53
C ASN A 898 -20.92 14.29 4.00
N GLU A 899 -21.61 13.54 4.86
CA GLU A 899 -23.08 13.59 4.94
C GLU A 899 -23.51 15.04 5.20
N ALA A 900 -23.14 15.97 4.33
CA ALA A 900 -23.83 17.23 4.22
C ALA A 900 -25.23 16.81 3.78
N ASN A 901 -26.13 16.73 4.76
CA ASN A 901 -27.56 16.71 4.57
C ASN A 901 -27.87 17.71 3.46
N PHE A 902 -28.03 17.23 2.23
CA PHE A 902 -28.69 18.00 1.20
C PHE A 902 -30.10 18.16 1.75
N VAL A 903 -30.34 19.28 2.43
CA VAL A 903 -31.67 19.75 2.75
C VAL A 903 -32.28 20.06 1.40
N ILE A 904 -32.94 19.06 0.80
CA ILE A 904 -33.74 19.23 -0.39
C ILE A 904 -34.86 20.18 0.02
N SER A 905 -34.80 21.43 -0.44
CA SER A 905 -35.97 22.30 -0.42
C SER A 905 -37.03 21.68 -1.34
N ASP A 906 -38.30 21.70 -0.91
CA ASP A 906 -39.50 21.16 -1.59
C ASP A 906 -39.82 21.80 -2.97
N THR A 907 -38.84 21.99 -3.84
CA THR A 907 -38.98 22.68 -5.14
C THR A 907 -38.34 21.86 -6.26
N ASP A 908 -39.13 21.59 -7.31
CA ASP A 908 -38.79 21.02 -8.63
C ASP A 908 -37.32 20.66 -8.87
N VAL A 909 -36.94 19.43 -8.49
CA VAL A 909 -35.60 18.90 -8.79
C VAL A 909 -35.53 18.56 -10.28
N CYS A 910 -34.73 19.33 -11.03
CA CYS A 910 -34.43 19.10 -12.45
C CYS A 910 -32.92 18.93 -12.64
N ILE A 911 -32.50 17.74 -13.06
CA ILE A 911 -31.11 17.40 -13.35
C ILE A 911 -30.91 17.44 -14.86
N ASN A 912 -29.89 18.15 -15.31
CA ASN A 912 -29.51 18.22 -16.72
C ASN A 912 -28.40 17.21 -17.00
N GLY A 913 -28.47 16.57 -18.16
CA GLY A 913 -27.43 15.70 -18.70
C GLY A 913 -27.39 15.80 -20.22
N THR A 914 -26.40 15.15 -20.81
CA THR A 914 -26.27 15.12 -22.26
C THR A 914 -27.12 14.01 -22.85
N VAL A 915 -27.90 14.37 -23.86
CA VAL A 915 -28.73 13.42 -24.63
C VAL A 915 -27.84 12.42 -25.37
N VAL A 916 -28.11 11.14 -25.14
CA VAL A 916 -27.51 10.04 -25.90
C VAL A 916 -28.51 9.39 -26.84
N CYS A 917 -29.69 9.05 -26.32
CA CYS A 917 -30.74 8.39 -27.08
C CYS A 917 -32.07 9.11 -26.83
N PHE A 918 -32.76 9.42 -27.93
CA PHE A 918 -34.01 10.15 -27.91
C PHE A 918 -35.15 9.29 -27.35
N GLY A 919 -36.13 9.96 -26.75
CA GLY A 919 -37.33 9.36 -26.20
C GLY A 919 -37.71 10.01 -24.88
N GLU A 920 -38.94 9.78 -24.43
CA GLU A 920 -39.47 10.33 -23.19
C GLU A 920 -40.18 9.24 -22.41
N VAL A 921 -39.90 9.16 -21.11
CA VAL A 921 -40.43 8.09 -20.26
C VAL A 921 -40.75 8.59 -18.86
N PHE A 922 -41.87 8.09 -18.34
CA PHE A 922 -42.32 8.29 -16.97
C PHE A 922 -42.23 6.96 -16.23
N ALA A 923 -41.34 6.86 -15.25
CA ALA A 923 -41.15 5.61 -14.50
C ALA A 923 -40.61 5.84 -13.09
N ARG A 924 -40.51 4.75 -12.34
CA ARG A 924 -39.82 4.70 -11.05
C ARG A 924 -38.30 4.81 -11.29
N ALA A 925 -37.63 5.67 -10.54
CA ALA A 925 -36.19 5.73 -10.47
C ALA A 925 -35.67 4.58 -9.61
N CYS A 926 -34.67 3.86 -10.12
CA CYS A 926 -33.92 2.88 -9.36
C CYS A 926 -32.45 3.32 -9.32
N VAL A 927 -32.00 3.74 -8.13
CA VAL A 927 -30.65 4.27 -7.92
C VAL A 927 -29.77 3.14 -7.42
N ILE A 928 -28.81 2.72 -8.24
CA ILE A 928 -27.97 1.56 -7.97
C ILE A 928 -26.51 1.97 -8.07
N SER A 929 -25.76 1.83 -6.97
CA SER A 929 -24.35 2.22 -6.90
C SER A 929 -23.38 1.06 -7.20
N SER A 930 -23.80 -0.17 -6.92
CA SER A 930 -23.08 -1.42 -7.19
C SER A 930 -24.03 -2.48 -7.72
N LEU A 931 -23.53 -3.41 -8.55
CA LEU A 931 -24.31 -4.58 -8.99
C LEU A 931 -24.74 -5.50 -7.84
N ASP A 932 -24.25 -5.31 -6.62
CA ASP A 932 -24.75 -6.01 -5.43
C ASP A 932 -26.18 -5.60 -5.06
N GLU A 933 -26.56 -4.36 -5.39
CA GLU A 933 -27.89 -3.77 -5.14
C GLU A 933 -28.89 -4.09 -6.26
N ILE A 934 -28.48 -4.89 -7.26
CA ILE A 934 -29.27 -5.14 -8.48
C ILE A 934 -30.64 -5.79 -8.22
N ASN A 935 -30.83 -6.39 -7.04
CA ASN A 935 -32.10 -6.98 -6.63
C ASN A 935 -33.22 -5.94 -6.44
N GLU A 936 -32.89 -4.65 -6.32
CA GLU A 936 -33.88 -3.56 -6.23
C GLU A 936 -34.47 -3.14 -7.59
N LEU A 937 -33.88 -3.63 -8.69
CA LEU A 937 -34.25 -3.27 -10.05
C LEU A 937 -35.49 -4.05 -10.53
N GLU A 938 -36.52 -3.33 -10.96
CA GLU A 938 -37.78 -3.90 -11.46
C GLU A 938 -37.98 -3.62 -12.97
N GLU A 939 -38.85 -4.41 -13.61
CA GLU A 939 -39.21 -4.19 -15.02
C GLU A 939 -39.89 -2.83 -15.19
N GLY A 940 -39.36 -2.01 -16.10
CA GLY A 940 -39.87 -0.68 -16.42
C GLY A 940 -39.23 0.45 -15.62
N ASP A 941 -38.25 0.20 -14.76
CA ASP A 941 -37.52 1.24 -14.03
C ASP A 941 -36.61 2.10 -14.93
N ILE A 942 -36.33 3.33 -14.49
CA ILE A 942 -35.23 4.15 -14.99
C ILE A 942 -34.01 3.89 -14.10
N LEU A 943 -32.95 3.34 -14.68
CA LEU A 943 -31.69 3.11 -13.97
C LEU A 943 -30.93 4.42 -13.78
N ILE A 944 -30.52 4.70 -12.54
CA ILE A 944 -29.66 5.83 -12.19
C ILE A 944 -28.42 5.27 -11.50
N THR A 945 -27.24 5.46 -12.10
CA THR A 945 -25.98 4.93 -11.55
C THR A 945 -24.80 5.88 -11.79
N ILE A 946 -23.65 5.61 -11.16
CA ILE A 946 -22.45 6.42 -11.34
C ILE A 946 -21.93 6.24 -12.77
N SER A 947 -21.77 5.00 -13.23
CA SER A 947 -21.28 4.68 -14.58
C SER A 947 -21.69 3.28 -14.98
N THR A 948 -21.82 3.03 -16.28
CA THR A 948 -22.16 1.70 -16.82
C THR A 948 -21.01 1.08 -17.57
N ASP A 949 -20.82 -0.22 -17.40
CA ASP A 949 -19.91 -1.06 -18.18
C ASP A 949 -20.65 -2.27 -18.79
N ILE A 950 -19.91 -3.25 -19.30
CA ILE A 950 -20.50 -4.45 -19.92
C ILE A 950 -21.22 -5.38 -18.93
N GLY A 951 -20.93 -5.27 -17.63
CA GLY A 951 -21.66 -5.99 -16.59
C GLY A 951 -23.12 -5.57 -16.50
N TRP A 952 -23.46 -4.36 -16.96
CA TRP A 952 -24.82 -3.85 -16.93
C TRP A 952 -25.66 -4.23 -18.16
N SER A 953 -25.05 -4.58 -19.29
CA SER A 953 -25.76 -4.91 -20.54
C SER A 953 -26.94 -5.87 -20.38
N PRO A 954 -26.84 -6.94 -19.55
CA PRO A 954 -27.93 -7.89 -19.37
C PRO A 954 -29.19 -7.32 -18.74
N TYR A 955 -29.09 -6.18 -18.04
CA TYR A 955 -30.21 -5.55 -17.36
C TYR A 955 -30.90 -4.51 -18.24
N PHE A 956 -30.26 -4.06 -19.31
CA PHE A 956 -30.83 -3.03 -20.19
C PHE A 956 -32.18 -3.43 -20.79
N PRO A 957 -32.45 -4.69 -21.15
CA PRO A 957 -33.75 -5.10 -21.67
C PRO A 957 -34.94 -4.89 -20.72
N ILE A 958 -34.71 -4.77 -19.41
CA ILE A 958 -35.78 -4.55 -18.42
C ILE A 958 -36.00 -3.08 -18.09
N LEU A 959 -35.13 -2.18 -18.56
CA LEU A 959 -35.18 -0.77 -18.26
C LEU A 959 -36.13 -0.05 -19.22
N SER A 960 -36.69 1.06 -18.74
CA SER A 960 -37.43 2.01 -19.57
C SER A 960 -36.63 3.28 -19.88
N GLY A 961 -35.50 3.50 -19.18
CA GLY A 961 -34.54 4.58 -19.44
C GLY A 961 -33.25 4.46 -18.61
N ILE A 962 -32.21 5.21 -18.99
CA ILE A 962 -30.88 5.14 -18.37
C ILE A 962 -30.33 6.54 -18.08
N VAL A 963 -29.81 6.73 -16.87
CA VAL A 963 -29.16 7.95 -16.40
C VAL A 963 -27.81 7.57 -15.76
N THR A 964 -26.73 8.21 -16.18
CA THR A 964 -25.40 8.04 -15.56
C THR A 964 -24.78 9.38 -15.15
N GLU A 965 -24.10 9.41 -14.01
CA GLU A 965 -23.35 10.59 -13.57
C GLU A 965 -22.06 10.79 -14.38
N LEU A 966 -21.38 9.69 -14.70
CA LEU A 966 -20.15 9.64 -15.49
C LEU A 966 -20.40 8.88 -16.79
N GLY A 967 -19.91 9.44 -17.90
CA GLY A 967 -19.77 8.72 -19.15
C GLY A 967 -19.94 9.61 -20.38
N GLY A 968 -19.21 9.28 -21.44
CA GLY A 968 -19.24 10.01 -22.71
C GLY A 968 -20.35 9.57 -23.66
N LEU A 969 -20.58 10.33 -24.74
CA LEU A 969 -21.47 9.92 -25.85
C LEU A 969 -21.09 8.56 -26.45
N MET A 970 -19.82 8.17 -26.33
CA MET A 970 -19.28 6.92 -26.86
C MET A 970 -19.06 5.85 -25.78
N SER A 971 -19.57 6.05 -24.57
CA SER A 971 -19.47 5.06 -23.49
C SER A 971 -20.24 3.78 -23.84
N HIS A 972 -19.91 2.70 -23.12
CA HIS A 972 -20.57 1.42 -23.33
C HIS A 972 -22.09 1.54 -23.14
N GLY A 973 -22.54 2.15 -22.03
CA GLY A 973 -23.97 2.36 -21.79
C GLY A 973 -24.64 3.20 -22.86
N ALA A 974 -23.93 4.20 -23.40
CA ALA A 974 -24.47 5.07 -24.43
C ALA A 974 -24.69 4.39 -25.80
N VAL A 975 -23.82 3.43 -26.14
CA VAL A 975 -23.95 2.62 -27.36
C VAL A 975 -25.12 1.64 -27.20
N VAL A 976 -25.16 0.90 -26.09
CA VAL A 976 -26.19 -0.12 -25.87
C VAL A 976 -27.56 0.54 -25.72
N ALA A 977 -27.71 1.66 -25.00
CA ALA A 977 -28.99 2.39 -24.91
C ALA A 977 -29.58 2.72 -26.28
N ARG A 978 -28.74 3.09 -27.26
CA ARG A 978 -29.16 3.40 -28.63
C ARG A 978 -29.62 2.15 -29.40
N GLU A 979 -28.95 1.03 -29.24
CA GLU A 979 -29.35 -0.24 -29.87
C GLU A 979 -30.72 -0.74 -29.39
N TYR A 980 -31.05 -0.47 -28.12
CA TYR A 980 -32.35 -0.82 -27.52
C TYR A 980 -33.40 0.28 -27.64
N GLY A 981 -33.04 1.46 -28.15
CA GLY A 981 -33.94 2.61 -28.26
C GLY A 981 -34.42 3.16 -26.91
N LEU A 982 -33.61 3.01 -25.85
CA LEU A 982 -33.94 3.47 -24.50
C LEU A 982 -33.63 4.97 -24.35
N PRO A 983 -34.57 5.81 -23.88
CA PRO A 983 -34.26 7.19 -23.48
C PRO A 983 -33.05 7.23 -22.55
N CYS A 984 -32.01 7.98 -22.92
CA CYS A 984 -30.75 7.97 -22.17
C CYS A 984 -30.10 9.34 -22.11
N ILE A 985 -29.69 9.72 -20.88
CA ILE A 985 -28.83 10.88 -20.62
C ILE A 985 -27.58 10.45 -19.84
N VAL A 986 -26.44 11.07 -20.12
CA VAL A 986 -25.15 10.83 -19.46
C VAL A 986 -24.58 12.14 -18.93
N GLY A 987 -23.67 12.11 -17.97
CA GLY A 987 -23.14 13.33 -17.35
C GLY A 987 -24.17 14.04 -16.45
N ALA A 988 -25.15 13.30 -15.91
CA ALA A 988 -26.19 13.83 -15.03
C ALA A 988 -25.64 13.99 -13.61
N LYS A 989 -24.96 15.11 -13.36
CA LYS A 989 -24.19 15.33 -12.12
C LYS A 989 -25.06 15.19 -10.86
N ASN A 990 -24.54 14.45 -9.87
CA ASN A 990 -25.17 14.18 -8.58
C ASN A 990 -26.52 13.45 -8.63
N ALA A 991 -26.91 12.85 -9.76
CA ALA A 991 -28.18 12.12 -9.87
C ALA A 991 -28.35 11.02 -8.82
N THR A 992 -27.29 10.29 -8.48
CA THR A 992 -27.30 9.22 -7.46
C THR A 992 -27.36 9.76 -6.03
N ARG A 993 -26.97 11.02 -5.82
CA ARG A 993 -27.02 11.68 -4.50
C ARG A 993 -28.36 12.37 -4.25
N VAL A 994 -28.95 12.93 -5.31
CA VAL A 994 -30.17 13.76 -5.23
C VAL A 994 -31.44 12.91 -5.27
N LEU A 995 -31.46 11.84 -6.07
CA LEU A 995 -32.63 10.97 -6.22
C LEU A 995 -32.47 9.72 -5.35
N ARG A 996 -33.60 9.12 -4.95
CA ARG A 996 -33.65 7.87 -4.20
C ARG A 996 -34.46 6.82 -4.97
N THR A 997 -34.10 5.55 -4.79
CA THR A 997 -34.88 4.42 -5.32
C THR A 997 -36.34 4.54 -4.89
N GLY A 998 -37.27 4.39 -5.84
CA GLY A 998 -38.71 4.55 -5.62
C GLY A 998 -39.29 5.91 -6.01
N ASN A 999 -38.47 6.94 -6.25
CA ASN A 999 -38.95 8.23 -6.75
C ASN A 999 -39.63 8.10 -8.12
N ARG A 1000 -40.70 8.86 -8.37
CA ARG A 1000 -41.29 8.99 -9.72
C ARG A 1000 -40.55 10.08 -10.48
N VAL A 1001 -40.00 9.74 -11.64
CA VAL A 1001 -39.21 10.68 -12.43
C VAL A 1001 -39.67 10.71 -13.88
N PHE A 1002 -39.54 11.88 -14.49
CA PHE A 1002 -39.68 12.08 -15.93
C PHE A 1002 -38.31 12.24 -16.56
N LEU A 1003 -37.94 11.32 -17.44
CA LEU A 1003 -36.72 11.39 -18.23
C LEU A 1003 -37.06 11.81 -19.67
N SER A 1004 -36.55 12.97 -20.09
CA SER A 1004 -36.62 13.40 -21.49
C SER A 1004 -35.24 13.33 -22.12
N GLY A 1005 -35.03 12.30 -22.94
CA GLY A 1005 -33.90 12.20 -23.87
C GLY A 1005 -34.02 13.16 -25.05
N LYS A 1006 -35.06 13.99 -25.14
CA LYS A 1006 -35.15 15.10 -26.12
C LYS A 1006 -34.59 16.40 -25.54
N LEU A 1007 -34.93 16.69 -24.29
CA LEU A 1007 -34.50 17.90 -23.59
C LEU A 1007 -33.20 17.72 -22.81
N GLY A 1008 -32.76 16.47 -22.60
CA GLY A 1008 -31.58 16.16 -21.79
C GLY A 1008 -31.82 16.35 -20.30
N THR A 1009 -33.06 16.15 -19.83
CA THR A 1009 -33.45 16.46 -18.45
C THR A 1009 -34.08 15.28 -17.74
N LEU A 1010 -33.75 15.13 -16.47
CA LEU A 1010 -34.38 14.22 -15.53
C LEU A 1010 -35.07 15.04 -14.42
N ARG A 1011 -36.38 14.90 -14.28
CA ARG A 1011 -37.18 15.67 -13.30
C ARG A 1011 -37.79 14.76 -12.26
N LEU A 1012 -37.65 15.12 -10.99
CA LEU A 1012 -38.43 14.52 -9.91
C LEU A 1012 -39.87 15.02 -10.02
N LEU A 1013 -40.82 14.11 -9.97
CA LEU A 1013 -42.24 14.44 -9.91
C LEU A 1013 -42.66 14.41 -8.44
N GLN A 1014 -43.35 15.44 -7.99
CA GLN A 1014 -44.02 15.40 -6.69
C GLN A 1014 -45.12 14.33 -6.76
N ASN A 1015 -45.23 13.52 -5.69
CA ASN A 1015 -46.27 12.51 -5.55
C ASN A 1015 -47.67 13.13 -5.51
#